data_AF-A0A1U8PLR6-F1
#
_entry.id   AF-A0A1U8PLR6-F1
#
_cell.length_a   1.000
_cell.length_b   1.000
_cell.length_c   1.000
_cell.angle_alpha   90.00
_cell.angle_beta   90.00
_cell.angle_gamma   90.00
#
_symmetry.space_group_name_H-M   'P 1'
#
loop_
_entity.id
_entity.type
_entity.pdbx_description
1 polymer ?
#
loop_
_entity_poly.entity_id
_entity_poly.type
_entity_poly.pdbx_seq_one_letter_code
_entity_poly.pdbx_strand_id
1 'polypeptide(L)'
;MAASRPSRSVSARDISIGCERLDGAGSWDTLEWTKIEPVTRSVSHANFEFLLEAERVLDEGHGVVLVNTDEAGTLFVTNFRLLFLSDGTRNIVPLGTIPLATIEKFNKMVVKIQSTSRNTNKSSSRRLLQIIGKDMRIIVFCFRPRTKQRRAIFDALSRCTKPERIWDLYAFTCGPSKFSNLSPKVRLLNEYFRLLGKGFHHASMRMIEDGSFTMSNDSWRISDINFNYSLCQSYPFALLVPKSVSDDEIIQASNFRARSRVPAVSWCNPETGAVLARSSQPLVGIMNTRSTADEKLVAALCAQLIDGKDSRRKLYIADARPRKNALANGAMGGGSESSSNYFQSEIVFFGIDNIHAMRESFARFRDYLDTHGAASSDGMSSFLRHGGWTWGGGNLSSMSASVSTLGDSGWLIHVQSVLAGSAWIAARVALESAAVLVHCSDGWDRTSQLVSLANLMLDPYYRTFTGFQALVEKDWLAFGHPFSDRVGMPSISGSSFELSRNASSTGSFSSSPLRQSSGSSQASNSSHAQNNYSPIFLQWVDCVSQLLRIYPFAFEFSSNFLVDFLDCVLSCRFGNFLCNSEKERQICGVDESCGCLWAYLADMRSSEGRSHAHYNLFYDTLKHNGPLLPPAAALAPTLWPQFHLRWACPFESQAGELEAECRNMAIKFSELQKAKEVAEMKAKEYLAAMEILNVDLQNEKQVSSSAMNLAKRASKENAAIQRAVQSLGCRVNFTNSSDSTVDVESSLMETSQRLSLPRRESEYTMEHNDRSDLSVSITVEADDVAPSSSPLGQVCETLCPLRTQGRGCQWPDAACAQLGSQFIGLKANFDAFDRLSIYDRYFKSE
;
A
#
# COMPACT_ATOMS: atom_id res chain seq x y z
N MET A 1 36.32 2.05 72.12
CA MET A 1 37.34 2.48 71.13
C MET A 1 36.78 2.09 69.76
N ALA A 2 36.47 2.99 68.81
CA ALA A 2 37.25 4.09 68.22
C ALA A 2 38.48 3.56 67.44
N ALA A 3 38.72 3.86 66.16
CA ALA A 3 37.97 4.66 65.14
C ALA A 3 38.38 4.14 63.71
N SER A 4 38.08 4.71 62.52
CA SER A 4 37.49 6.01 62.09
C SER A 4 36.90 5.95 60.65
N ARG A 5 36.22 7.01 60.22
CA ARG A 5 36.17 7.57 58.83
C ARG A 5 36.86 8.96 58.88
N PRO A 6 37.48 9.55 57.81
CA PRO A 6 36.86 9.88 56.49
C PRO A 6 37.89 9.77 55.31
N SER A 7 37.80 10.30 54.07
CA SER A 7 36.73 10.79 53.15
C SER A 7 37.25 10.94 51.69
N ARG A 8 36.35 10.84 50.70
CA ARG A 8 36.32 11.52 49.36
C ARG A 8 37.63 11.74 48.54
N SER A 9 37.63 11.18 47.33
CA SER A 9 37.81 11.94 46.06
C SER A 9 37.12 11.18 44.91
N VAL A 10 37.08 11.75 43.69
CA VAL A 10 36.28 11.24 42.54
C VAL A 10 37.10 11.27 41.24
N SER A 11 37.15 10.16 40.49
CA SER A 11 37.03 10.15 39.01
C SER A 11 36.79 8.72 38.48
N ALA A 12 36.29 8.63 37.24
CA ALA A 12 35.70 7.43 36.65
C ALA A 12 36.71 6.37 36.15
N ARG A 13 36.39 5.09 36.40
CA ARG A 13 36.19 4.05 35.35
C ARG A 13 35.52 2.78 35.92
N ASP A 14 34.89 2.04 35.01
CA ASP A 14 34.50 0.62 35.06
C ASP A 14 33.81 0.08 36.34
N ILE A 15 32.48 -0.03 36.29
CA ILE A 15 31.72 -1.04 37.06
C ILE A 15 30.82 -1.82 36.09
N SER A 16 31.18 -3.08 35.86
CA SER A 16 30.38 -4.08 35.15
C SER A 16 29.59 -4.90 36.17
N ILE A 17 28.29 -4.65 36.27
CA ILE A 17 27.29 -5.50 36.92
C ILE A 17 26.05 -5.45 36.01
N GLY A 18 25.42 -6.54 35.60
CA GLY A 18 25.61 -7.93 36.02
C GLY A 18 24.28 -8.66 35.90
N CYS A 19 23.67 -8.61 34.71
CA CYS A 19 22.41 -9.27 34.43
C CYS A 19 22.70 -10.72 34.01
N GLU A 20 22.45 -11.67 34.91
CA GLU A 20 22.63 -13.09 34.64
C GLU A 20 21.62 -13.55 33.57
N ARG A 21 22.11 -13.70 32.33
CA ARG A 21 21.44 -14.57 31.36
C ARG A 21 21.47 -15.99 31.92
N LEU A 22 20.30 -16.50 32.29
CA LEU A 22 20.11 -17.93 32.45
C LEU A 22 20.24 -18.58 31.07
N ASP A 23 21.40 -19.15 30.77
CA ASP A 23 21.68 -19.90 29.54
C ASP A 23 20.89 -21.22 29.51
N GLY A 24 19.59 -21.10 29.27
CA GLY A 24 18.62 -22.19 29.15
C GLY A 24 18.53 -22.80 27.75
N ALA A 25 19.64 -22.80 26.98
CA ALA A 25 19.71 -23.29 25.61
C ALA A 25 19.68 -24.84 25.52
N GLY A 26 18.65 -25.45 26.09
CA GLY A 26 18.43 -26.89 26.09
C GLY A 26 17.83 -27.38 24.77
N SER A 27 18.70 -27.80 23.83
CA SER A 27 18.33 -28.42 22.54
C SER A 27 17.14 -29.39 22.64
N TRP A 28 16.28 -29.40 21.61
CA TRP A 28 15.14 -30.31 21.41
C TRP A 28 15.34 -31.79 21.82
N ASP A 29 16.55 -32.32 21.74
CA ASP A 29 16.89 -33.71 22.13
C ASP A 29 16.93 -33.94 23.65
N THR A 30 17.02 -32.86 24.43
CA THR A 30 17.16 -32.86 25.91
C THR A 30 15.82 -32.77 26.64
N LEU A 31 14.70 -32.66 25.92
CA LEU A 31 13.39 -32.35 26.49
C LEU A 31 12.76 -33.54 27.22
N GLU A 32 13.14 -33.69 28.49
CA GLU A 32 12.52 -34.59 29.45
C GLU A 32 11.07 -34.17 29.73
N TRP A 33 10.13 -34.74 28.98
CA TRP A 33 8.67 -34.62 29.16
C TRP A 33 8.14 -35.06 30.55
N THR A 34 9.02 -35.40 31.50
CA THR A 34 8.75 -35.65 32.92
C THR A 34 8.92 -34.41 33.80
N LYS A 35 9.68 -33.39 33.36
CA LYS A 35 9.90 -32.14 34.12
C LYS A 35 8.83 -31.06 33.86
N ILE A 36 8.05 -31.20 32.79
CA ILE A 36 6.83 -30.40 32.59
C ILE A 36 5.71 -31.03 33.42
N GLU A 37 5.47 -30.46 34.60
CA GLU A 37 4.37 -30.86 35.48
C GLU A 37 3.02 -30.84 34.75
N PRO A 38 2.06 -31.69 35.15
CA PRO A 38 0.70 -31.61 34.65
C PRO A 38 0.03 -30.37 35.24
N VAL A 39 0.13 -29.23 34.54
CA VAL A 39 -0.62 -28.01 34.87
C VAL A 39 -2.11 -28.26 34.62
N THR A 40 -2.77 -28.92 35.56
CA THR A 40 -4.23 -29.09 35.63
C THR A 40 -4.89 -27.81 36.12
N ARG A 41 -4.55 -26.68 35.49
CA ARG A 41 -5.40 -25.49 35.49
C ARG A 41 -6.30 -25.60 34.27
N SER A 42 -7.55 -25.98 34.50
CA SER A 42 -8.62 -25.53 33.61
C SER A 42 -8.55 -24.01 33.55
N VAL A 43 -8.07 -23.45 32.45
CA VAL A 43 -7.96 -22.00 32.29
C VAL A 43 -9.39 -21.46 32.20
N SER A 44 -9.85 -20.88 33.30
CA SER A 44 -11.18 -20.27 33.42
C SER A 44 -11.30 -19.13 32.41
N HIS A 45 -12.03 -19.38 31.31
CA HIS A 45 -12.39 -18.45 30.23
C HIS A 45 -11.57 -17.16 30.21
N ALA A 46 -10.32 -17.25 29.77
CA ALA A 46 -9.59 -16.05 29.37
C ALA A 46 -10.34 -15.42 28.19
N ASN A 47 -10.53 -14.10 28.20
CA ASN A 47 -11.07 -13.41 27.03
C ASN A 47 -10.13 -13.68 25.85
N PHE A 48 -10.62 -14.37 24.82
CA PHE A 48 -9.84 -14.68 23.63
C PHE A 48 -9.81 -13.47 22.68
N GLU A 49 -9.32 -12.32 23.16
CA GLU A 49 -9.33 -11.00 22.48
C GLU A 49 -8.52 -10.98 21.18
N PHE A 50 -7.74 -12.03 20.92
CA PHE A 50 -7.00 -12.25 19.68
C PHE A 50 -7.77 -13.00 18.57
N LEU A 51 -8.98 -13.49 18.86
CA LEU A 51 -9.87 -14.09 17.86
C LEU A 51 -10.57 -13.00 17.05
N LEU A 52 -10.86 -13.30 15.78
CA LEU A 52 -11.65 -12.43 14.92
C LEU A 52 -13.15 -12.52 15.27
N GLU A 53 -13.92 -11.56 14.77
CA GLU A 53 -15.39 -11.57 14.86
C GLU A 53 -15.98 -12.87 14.28
N ALA A 54 -16.84 -13.54 15.06
CA ALA A 54 -17.37 -14.89 14.76
C ALA A 54 -16.32 -16.02 14.61
N GLU A 55 -15.06 -15.79 14.98
CA GLU A 55 -14.07 -16.86 15.13
C GLU A 55 -14.24 -17.57 16.49
N ARG A 56 -14.20 -18.90 16.49
CA ARG A 56 -14.37 -19.75 17.68
C ARG A 56 -13.40 -20.92 17.66
N VAL A 57 -12.85 -21.26 18.83
CA VAL A 57 -12.06 -22.48 19.04
C VAL A 57 -12.95 -23.72 18.88
N LEU A 58 -12.44 -24.76 18.24
CA LEU A 58 -13.11 -26.03 17.97
C LEU A 58 -12.41 -27.23 18.64
N ASP A 59 -11.08 -27.22 18.68
CA ASP A 59 -10.22 -28.24 19.28
C ASP A 59 -8.90 -27.56 19.72
N GLU A 60 -8.26 -28.03 20.80
CA GLU A 60 -7.04 -27.42 21.36
C GLU A 60 -5.99 -28.47 21.80
N GLY A 61 -4.74 -28.04 21.92
CA GLY A 61 -3.61 -28.87 22.32
C GLY A 61 -2.56 -28.10 23.12
N HIS A 62 -2.38 -28.48 24.38
CA HIS A 62 -1.47 -27.85 25.33
C HIS A 62 -0.09 -28.53 25.36
N GLY A 63 0.98 -27.77 25.63
CA GLY A 63 2.35 -28.27 25.64
C GLY A 63 2.74 -28.85 24.28
N VAL A 64 2.32 -28.16 23.21
CA VAL A 64 2.64 -28.46 21.82
C VAL A 64 3.89 -27.67 21.45
N VAL A 65 4.73 -28.29 20.63
CA VAL A 65 6.05 -27.80 20.25
C VAL A 65 6.01 -27.36 18.80
N LEU A 66 6.43 -26.14 18.49
CA LEU A 66 6.70 -25.68 17.12
C LEU A 66 8.18 -25.95 16.79
N VAL A 67 8.44 -27.06 16.09
CA VAL A 67 9.79 -27.58 15.82
C VAL A 67 10.64 -26.57 15.05
N ASN A 68 10.02 -25.78 14.17
CA ASN A 68 10.68 -24.75 13.37
C ASN A 68 11.51 -23.75 14.21
N THR A 69 11.05 -23.34 15.41
CA THR A 69 11.60 -22.19 16.17
C THR A 69 12.14 -22.51 17.57
N ASP A 70 12.18 -23.78 17.98
CA ASP A 70 12.46 -24.21 19.37
C ASP A 70 11.49 -23.65 20.43
N GLU A 71 10.20 -23.55 20.07
CA GLU A 71 9.17 -22.89 20.90
C GLU A 71 8.06 -23.83 21.39
N ALA A 72 7.73 -23.73 22.67
CA ALA A 72 6.62 -24.44 23.30
C ALA A 72 5.39 -23.52 23.49
N GLY A 73 4.20 -24.08 23.30
CA GLY A 73 2.97 -23.31 23.27
C GLY A 73 1.69 -24.15 23.28
N THR A 74 0.58 -23.43 23.15
CA THR A 74 -0.76 -24.00 23.02
C THR A 74 -1.28 -23.78 21.61
N LEU A 75 -1.76 -24.86 20.99
CA LEU A 75 -2.20 -24.93 19.59
C LEU A 75 -3.73 -25.04 19.52
N PHE A 76 -4.38 -24.07 18.90
CA PHE A 76 -5.83 -24.00 18.74
C PHE A 76 -6.22 -24.23 17.26
N VAL A 77 -7.24 -25.05 17.02
CA VAL A 77 -7.97 -25.10 15.74
C VAL A 77 -9.24 -24.28 15.91
N THR A 78 -9.39 -23.23 15.11
CA THR A 78 -10.62 -22.43 15.05
C THR A 78 -11.43 -22.78 13.79
N ASN A 79 -12.59 -22.15 13.60
CA ASN A 79 -13.33 -22.19 12.32
C ASN A 79 -12.66 -21.38 11.19
N PHE A 80 -11.54 -20.68 11.44
CA PHE A 80 -10.82 -19.90 10.43
C PHE A 80 -9.37 -20.34 10.22
N ARG A 81 -8.63 -20.64 11.29
CA ARG A 81 -7.18 -20.87 11.28
C ARG A 81 -6.74 -21.91 12.30
N LEU A 82 -5.56 -22.47 12.04
CA LEU A 82 -4.72 -23.02 13.08
C LEU A 82 -3.95 -21.85 13.72
N LEU A 83 -3.93 -21.75 15.05
CA LEU A 83 -3.33 -20.65 15.81
C LEU A 83 -2.40 -21.21 16.88
N PHE A 84 -1.15 -20.75 16.91
CA PHE A 84 -0.16 -21.16 17.90
C PHE A 84 0.19 -19.98 18.82
N LEU A 85 -0.07 -20.17 20.11
CA LEU A 85 0.17 -19.20 21.17
C LEU A 85 1.38 -19.64 22.00
N SER A 86 2.39 -18.78 22.13
CA SER A 86 3.59 -19.03 22.92
C SER A 86 3.24 -19.22 24.41
N ASP A 87 3.63 -20.33 25.04
CA ASP A 87 3.39 -20.53 26.48
C ASP A 87 4.25 -19.58 27.33
N GLY A 88 5.40 -19.15 26.79
CA GLY A 88 6.36 -18.23 27.40
C GLY A 88 6.01 -16.76 27.18
N THR A 89 5.92 -16.30 25.92
CA THR A 89 5.67 -14.87 25.64
C THR A 89 4.19 -14.47 25.67
N ARG A 90 3.28 -15.46 25.64
CA ARG A 90 1.82 -15.27 25.51
C ARG A 90 1.35 -14.55 24.24
N ASN A 91 2.25 -14.34 23.29
CA ASN A 91 1.93 -13.80 21.96
C ASN A 91 1.57 -14.91 20.97
N ILE A 92 0.84 -14.54 19.93
CA ILE A 92 0.63 -15.40 18.74
C ILE A 92 1.95 -15.47 17.97
N VAL A 93 2.39 -16.68 17.64
CA VAL A 93 3.56 -16.90 16.79
C VAL A 93 3.10 -16.90 15.33
N PRO A 94 3.53 -15.95 14.47
CA PRO A 94 3.02 -15.84 13.11
C PRO A 94 3.31 -17.09 12.27
N LEU A 95 4.53 -17.63 12.36
CA LEU A 95 4.93 -18.83 11.60
C LEU A 95 4.00 -20.03 11.86
N GLY A 96 3.67 -20.27 13.13
CA GLY A 96 2.76 -21.35 13.57
C GLY A 96 1.27 -21.08 13.34
N THR A 97 0.88 -19.91 12.83
CA THR A 97 -0.51 -19.47 12.73
C THR A 97 -0.95 -19.30 11.26
N ILE A 98 -1.77 -20.23 10.76
CA ILE A 98 -2.10 -20.38 9.33
C ILE A 98 -3.62 -20.54 9.13
N PRO A 99 -4.26 -19.76 8.23
CA PRO A 99 -5.67 -19.97 7.87
C PRO A 99 -5.92 -21.37 7.29
N LEU A 100 -7.07 -21.97 7.60
CA LEU A 100 -7.41 -23.32 7.16
C LEU A 100 -7.45 -23.44 5.63
N ALA A 101 -7.94 -22.41 4.95
CA ALA A 101 -7.93 -22.32 3.48
C ALA A 101 -6.52 -22.15 2.89
N THR A 102 -5.54 -21.64 3.66
CA THR A 102 -4.13 -21.53 3.23
C THR A 102 -3.40 -22.89 3.30
N ILE A 103 -3.95 -23.90 3.99
CA ILE A 103 -3.34 -25.24 4.08
C ILE A 103 -3.50 -25.99 2.75
N GLU A 104 -2.38 -26.45 2.17
CA GLU A 104 -2.32 -27.34 0.99
C GLU A 104 -2.55 -28.80 1.39
N LYS A 105 -1.83 -29.26 2.43
CA LYS A 105 -1.85 -30.66 2.91
C LYS A 105 -1.27 -30.74 4.33
N PHE A 106 -1.60 -31.80 5.07
CA PHE A 106 -1.06 -32.05 6.40
C PHE A 106 -0.93 -33.55 6.73
N ASN A 107 0.12 -33.92 7.48
CA ASN A 107 0.56 -35.32 7.64
C ASN A 107 0.89 -35.68 9.10
N LYS A 108 0.44 -36.87 9.55
CA LYS A 108 0.81 -37.48 10.85
C LYS A 108 2.16 -38.23 10.72
N MET A 109 3.28 -37.60 11.04
CA MET A 109 4.63 -38.20 10.98
C MET A 109 5.05 -38.85 12.32
N VAL A 110 5.86 -39.91 12.29
CA VAL A 110 6.39 -40.56 13.51
C VAL A 110 7.88 -40.86 13.34
N VAL A 111 8.73 -40.08 14.02
CA VAL A 111 10.18 -40.26 14.01
C VAL A 111 10.59 -41.12 15.22
N LYS A 112 11.38 -42.17 14.98
CA LYS A 112 12.00 -42.97 16.05
C LYS A 112 13.40 -42.42 16.30
N ILE A 113 13.65 -41.88 17.50
CA ILE A 113 15.01 -41.54 17.92
C ILE A 113 15.77 -42.85 18.18
N GLN A 114 16.92 -43.01 17.53
CA GLN A 114 17.91 -44.04 17.87
C GLN A 114 18.85 -43.46 18.94
N SER A 115 18.86 -44.07 20.13
CA SER A 115 19.75 -43.66 21.21
C SER A 115 21.15 -44.23 21.00
N THR A 116 22.15 -43.38 20.81
CA THR A 116 23.58 -43.76 20.74
C THR A 116 24.18 -44.17 22.09
N SER A 117 23.44 -43.97 23.19
CA SER A 117 23.80 -44.45 24.53
C SER A 117 23.35 -45.89 24.78
N ARG A 118 24.19 -46.69 25.43
CA ARG A 118 23.90 -48.10 25.82
C ARG A 118 22.92 -48.25 27.00
N ASN A 119 22.34 -47.17 27.52
CA ASN A 119 21.38 -47.23 28.63
C ASN A 119 19.97 -47.58 28.14
N THR A 120 19.44 -48.71 28.61
CA THR A 120 18.18 -49.33 28.17
C THR A 120 16.91 -48.67 28.72
N ASN A 121 16.64 -47.41 28.33
CA ASN A 121 15.40 -46.71 28.67
C ASN A 121 14.65 -46.17 27.44
N LYS A 122 13.65 -46.96 26.98
CA LYS A 122 12.50 -46.59 26.12
C LYS A 122 12.77 -45.55 25.00
N SER A 123 12.96 -46.04 23.76
CA SER A 123 12.97 -45.19 22.54
C SER A 123 11.76 -44.24 22.48
N SER A 124 12.05 -42.95 22.57
CA SER A 124 11.10 -41.84 22.62
C SER A 124 10.64 -41.45 21.21
N SER A 125 9.73 -42.23 20.63
CA SER A 125 9.18 -41.90 19.30
C SER A 125 8.41 -40.56 19.30
N ARG A 126 8.99 -39.53 18.64
CA ARG A 126 8.37 -38.21 18.45
C ARG A 126 7.04 -38.34 17.69
N ARG A 127 6.05 -37.50 18.02
CA ARG A 127 4.69 -37.51 17.43
C ARG A 127 4.47 -36.19 16.70
N LEU A 128 4.87 -36.14 15.44
CA LEU A 128 4.86 -34.92 14.64
C LEU A 128 3.56 -34.76 13.82
N LEU A 129 3.16 -33.52 13.59
CA LEU A 129 2.13 -33.11 12.64
C LEU A 129 2.75 -32.06 11.73
N GLN A 130 2.95 -32.39 10.46
CA GLN A 130 3.41 -31.44 9.45
C GLN A 130 2.20 -30.79 8.78
N ILE A 131 2.19 -29.46 8.67
CA ILE A 131 1.26 -28.66 7.88
C ILE A 131 2.07 -28.02 6.74
N ILE A 132 1.57 -28.08 5.52
CA ILE A 132 2.21 -27.44 4.36
C ILE A 132 1.23 -26.41 3.80
N GLY A 133 1.69 -25.17 3.72
CA GLY A 133 0.91 -24.01 3.30
C GLY A 133 1.12 -23.64 1.82
N LYS A 134 0.09 -23.01 1.24
CA LYS A 134 0.09 -22.40 -0.10
C LYS A 134 0.91 -21.09 -0.14
N ASP A 135 1.39 -20.66 1.01
CA ASP A 135 2.00 -19.36 1.33
C ASP A 135 3.49 -19.45 1.69
N MET A 136 4.16 -20.47 1.13
CA MET A 136 5.58 -20.86 1.35
C MET A 136 5.92 -21.54 2.68
N ARG A 137 4.96 -21.81 3.57
CA ARG A 137 5.25 -22.46 4.87
C ARG A 137 5.30 -23.98 4.84
N ILE A 138 6.22 -24.55 5.60
CA ILE A 138 6.17 -25.92 6.12
C ILE A 138 6.30 -25.86 7.64
N ILE A 139 5.22 -26.14 8.36
CA ILE A 139 5.10 -25.99 9.81
C ILE A 139 5.07 -27.37 10.44
N VAL A 140 5.91 -27.64 11.44
CA VAL A 140 5.94 -28.96 12.11
C VAL A 140 5.69 -28.82 13.61
N PHE A 141 4.61 -29.45 14.07
CA PHE A 141 4.22 -29.50 15.47
C PHE A 141 4.56 -30.84 16.11
N CYS A 142 5.31 -30.87 17.21
CA CYS A 142 5.51 -32.07 18.03
C CYS A 142 4.55 -32.11 19.21
N PHE A 143 4.01 -33.29 19.51
CA PHE A 143 3.05 -33.52 20.59
C PHE A 143 3.61 -34.49 21.63
N ARG A 144 3.36 -34.20 22.91
CA ARG A 144 3.71 -35.08 24.05
C ARG A 144 3.26 -36.53 23.79
N PRO A 145 4.17 -37.53 23.79
CA PRO A 145 3.81 -38.92 23.55
C PRO A 145 2.74 -39.46 24.50
N ARG A 146 1.98 -40.47 24.04
CA ARG A 146 0.83 -41.10 24.73
C ARG A 146 -0.41 -40.19 24.96
N THR A 147 -0.37 -38.90 24.62
CA THR A 147 -1.58 -38.06 24.62
C THR A 147 -2.48 -38.32 23.42
N LYS A 148 -3.77 -37.97 23.52
CA LYS A 148 -4.73 -37.97 22.39
C LYS A 148 -4.67 -36.69 21.54
N GLN A 149 -3.98 -35.63 21.99
CA GLN A 149 -4.05 -34.28 21.41
C GLN A 149 -3.76 -34.23 19.90
N ARG A 150 -2.70 -34.89 19.42
CA ARG A 150 -2.38 -34.94 17.97
C ARG A 150 -3.48 -35.62 17.14
N ARG A 151 -4.26 -36.53 17.74
CA ARG A 151 -5.41 -37.13 17.06
C ARG A 151 -6.53 -36.09 16.97
N ALA A 152 -6.93 -35.49 18.09
CA ALA A 152 -7.94 -34.43 18.12
C ALA A 152 -7.65 -33.31 17.10
N ILE A 153 -6.47 -32.68 17.16
CA ILE A 153 -6.08 -31.59 16.25
C ILE A 153 -6.12 -32.00 14.76
N PHE A 154 -5.56 -33.16 14.39
CA PHE A 154 -5.61 -33.60 12.99
C PHE A 154 -7.03 -33.93 12.55
N ASP A 155 -7.79 -34.60 13.41
CA ASP A 155 -9.14 -35.04 13.10
C ASP A 155 -10.10 -33.83 13.08
N ALA A 156 -9.74 -32.72 13.74
CA ALA A 156 -10.35 -31.38 13.61
C ALA A 156 -10.00 -30.69 12.30
N LEU A 157 -8.71 -30.59 11.97
CA LEU A 157 -8.25 -30.09 10.66
C LEU A 157 -8.92 -30.86 9.51
N SER A 158 -9.06 -32.18 9.63
CA SER A 158 -9.72 -33.03 8.63
C SER A 158 -11.19 -32.67 8.38
N ARG A 159 -11.90 -32.14 9.38
CA ARG A 159 -13.28 -31.61 9.23
C ARG A 159 -13.25 -30.20 8.63
N CYS A 160 -12.32 -29.35 9.07
CA CYS A 160 -12.40 -27.91 8.86
C CYS A 160 -11.63 -27.39 7.63
N THR A 161 -10.62 -28.10 7.13
CA THR A 161 -9.93 -27.75 5.86
C THR A 161 -10.64 -28.29 4.62
N LYS A 162 -11.71 -29.09 4.80
CA LYS A 162 -12.54 -29.66 3.73
C LYS A 162 -14.03 -29.51 4.07
N PRO A 163 -14.54 -28.26 4.17
CA PRO A 163 -15.97 -28.04 4.43
C PRO A 163 -16.82 -28.68 3.34
N GLU A 164 -17.98 -29.22 3.70
CA GLU A 164 -18.89 -29.90 2.78
C GLU A 164 -19.54 -28.92 1.81
N ARG A 165 -19.81 -27.68 2.25
CA ARG A 165 -20.41 -26.62 1.45
C ARG A 165 -19.56 -25.36 1.53
N ILE A 166 -19.59 -24.56 0.48
CA ILE A 166 -18.91 -23.25 0.42
C ILE A 166 -19.39 -22.29 1.53
N TRP A 167 -20.65 -22.41 1.94
CA TRP A 167 -21.28 -21.68 3.05
C TRP A 167 -20.74 -22.00 4.44
N ASP A 168 -20.03 -23.13 4.61
CA ASP A 168 -19.40 -23.51 5.88
C ASP A 168 -18.03 -22.83 6.08
N LEU A 169 -17.59 -22.00 5.13
CA LEU A 169 -16.38 -21.19 5.24
C LEU A 169 -16.55 -19.99 6.17
N TYR A 170 -15.46 -19.58 6.80
CA TYR A 170 -15.42 -18.42 7.68
C TYR A 170 -15.95 -17.14 7.03
N ALA A 171 -15.70 -16.91 5.74
CA ALA A 171 -16.19 -15.72 5.01
C ALA A 171 -17.73 -15.52 5.07
N PHE A 172 -18.50 -16.61 5.15
CA PHE A 172 -19.96 -16.56 5.37
C PHE A 172 -20.30 -16.53 6.86
N THR A 173 -19.45 -17.12 7.72
CA THR A 173 -19.67 -17.16 9.18
C THR A 173 -19.46 -15.78 9.84
N CYS A 174 -18.54 -14.96 9.35
CA CYS A 174 -18.41 -13.55 9.75
C CYS A 174 -19.39 -12.62 9.04
N GLY A 175 -20.15 -13.14 8.06
CA GLY A 175 -21.19 -12.41 7.34
C GLY A 175 -20.70 -11.18 6.54
N PRO A 176 -21.62 -10.27 6.19
CA PRO A 176 -21.28 -8.93 5.75
C PRO A 176 -20.76 -8.08 6.92
N SER A 177 -19.49 -8.30 7.26
CA SER A 177 -18.68 -7.47 8.17
C SER A 177 -18.75 -5.97 7.82
N LYS A 178 -18.18 -5.08 8.66
CA LYS A 178 -18.10 -3.62 8.37
C LYS A 178 -17.50 -3.25 7.00
N PHE A 179 -16.84 -4.19 6.32
CA PHE A 179 -16.30 -4.08 4.96
C PHE A 179 -17.37 -4.39 3.90
N SER A 180 -18.46 -3.62 3.85
CA SER A 180 -19.51 -3.73 2.83
C SER A 180 -19.00 -3.36 1.43
N ASN A 181 -19.70 -3.80 0.37
CA ASN A 181 -19.22 -3.71 -1.01
C ASN A 181 -20.15 -2.90 -1.92
N LEU A 182 -19.56 -2.28 -2.94
CA LEU A 182 -20.27 -2.02 -4.20
C LEU A 182 -20.33 -3.34 -5.00
N SER A 183 -21.38 -3.58 -5.79
CA SER A 183 -21.46 -4.82 -6.57
C SER A 183 -20.28 -4.97 -7.55
N PRO A 184 -19.67 -6.16 -7.71
CA PRO A 184 -18.66 -6.43 -8.74
C PRO A 184 -19.13 -6.07 -10.16
N LYS A 185 -20.42 -6.27 -10.47
CA LYS A 185 -21.00 -5.93 -11.79
C LYS A 185 -20.93 -4.43 -12.09
N VAL A 186 -21.17 -3.59 -11.08
CA VAL A 186 -21.04 -2.13 -11.18
C VAL A 186 -19.57 -1.72 -11.43
N ARG A 187 -18.60 -2.39 -10.78
CA ARG A 187 -17.16 -2.16 -11.07
C ARG A 187 -16.79 -2.55 -12.51
N LEU A 188 -17.28 -3.68 -13.01
CA LEU A 188 -17.01 -4.11 -14.38
C LEU A 188 -17.56 -3.11 -15.42
N LEU A 189 -18.78 -2.62 -15.24
CA LEU A 189 -19.37 -1.63 -16.15
C LEU A 189 -18.65 -0.28 -16.08
N ASN A 190 -18.27 0.20 -14.89
CA ASN A 190 -17.45 1.41 -14.75
C ASN A 190 -16.12 1.30 -15.52
N GLU A 191 -15.49 0.12 -15.51
CA GLU A 191 -14.27 -0.15 -16.29
C GLU A 191 -14.55 -0.20 -17.80
N TYR A 192 -15.63 -0.84 -18.25
CA TYR A 192 -16.01 -0.79 -19.67
C TYR A 192 -16.38 0.63 -20.13
N PHE A 193 -17.02 1.44 -19.29
CA PHE A 193 -17.30 2.85 -19.58
C PHE A 193 -15.98 3.65 -19.68
N ARG A 194 -15.01 3.41 -18.80
CA ARG A 194 -13.66 3.99 -18.89
C ARG A 194 -12.99 3.65 -20.23
N LEU A 195 -12.96 2.37 -20.59
CA LEU A 195 -12.36 1.88 -21.85
C LEU A 195 -13.05 2.44 -23.10
N LEU A 196 -14.37 2.66 -23.07
CA LEU A 196 -15.11 3.30 -24.16
C LEU A 196 -14.86 4.82 -24.31
N GLY A 197 -14.07 5.45 -23.43
CA GLY A 197 -13.92 6.92 -23.38
C GLY A 197 -15.13 7.62 -22.74
N LYS A 198 -15.91 6.89 -21.92
CA LYS A 198 -17.16 7.31 -21.26
C LYS A 198 -17.04 7.32 -19.73
N GLY A 199 -15.82 7.38 -19.17
CA GLY A 199 -15.56 7.26 -17.72
C GLY A 199 -16.18 8.33 -16.80
N PHE A 200 -16.87 9.33 -17.35
CA PHE A 200 -17.73 10.27 -16.64
C PHE A 200 -19.16 9.72 -16.38
N HIS A 201 -19.54 8.62 -17.03
CA HIS A 201 -20.70 7.82 -16.65
C HIS A 201 -20.34 6.88 -15.51
N HIS A 202 -21.24 6.75 -14.53
CA HIS A 202 -21.13 5.78 -13.46
C HIS A 202 -22.28 4.77 -13.54
N ALA A 203 -21.93 3.49 -13.54
CA ALA A 203 -22.88 2.40 -13.49
C ALA A 203 -23.58 2.33 -12.12
N SER A 204 -24.79 1.77 -12.11
CA SER A 204 -25.57 1.53 -10.89
C SER A 204 -26.32 0.20 -11.00
N MET A 205 -26.82 -0.32 -9.88
CA MET A 205 -27.63 -1.55 -9.90
C MET A 205 -28.91 -1.39 -10.74
N ARG A 206 -29.57 -0.23 -10.67
CA ARG A 206 -30.74 0.08 -11.52
C ARG A 206 -30.45 -0.05 -13.01
N MET A 207 -29.32 0.50 -13.45
CA MET A 207 -28.85 0.41 -14.85
C MET A 207 -28.55 -1.03 -15.32
N ILE A 208 -28.32 -1.96 -14.37
CA ILE A 208 -28.18 -3.40 -14.64
C ILE A 208 -29.57 -4.08 -14.64
N GLU A 209 -30.45 -3.71 -13.71
CA GLU A 209 -31.82 -4.22 -13.56
C GLU A 209 -32.74 -3.83 -14.73
N ASP A 210 -32.57 -2.62 -15.29
CA ASP A 210 -33.35 -2.10 -16.42
C ASP A 210 -32.71 -2.35 -17.80
N GLY A 211 -31.50 -2.94 -17.84
CA GLY A 211 -30.76 -3.25 -19.07
C GLY A 211 -30.10 -2.05 -19.79
N SER A 212 -30.19 -0.83 -19.24
CA SER A 212 -29.71 0.40 -19.91
C SER A 212 -28.18 0.57 -19.93
N PHE A 213 -27.41 -0.40 -19.45
CA PHE A 213 -25.93 -0.38 -19.43
C PHE A 213 -25.25 -0.53 -20.81
N THR A 214 -26.00 -0.79 -21.89
CA THR A 214 -25.45 -0.99 -23.23
C THR A 214 -24.93 0.33 -23.83
N MET A 215 -23.60 0.47 -23.88
CA MET A 215 -22.92 1.65 -24.45
C MET A 215 -21.99 1.27 -25.61
N SER A 216 -21.66 2.23 -26.47
CA SER A 216 -20.65 2.06 -27.53
C SER A 216 -19.84 3.33 -27.79
N ASN A 217 -18.68 3.15 -28.43
CA ASN A 217 -17.98 4.21 -29.17
C ASN A 217 -18.03 3.86 -30.67
N ASP A 218 -17.06 4.25 -31.50
CA ASP A 218 -17.10 3.98 -32.94
C ASP A 218 -16.66 2.56 -33.32
N SER A 219 -15.82 1.91 -32.50
CA SER A 219 -15.27 0.57 -32.77
C SER A 219 -15.88 -0.53 -31.89
N TRP A 220 -16.24 -0.22 -30.65
CA TRP A 220 -16.61 -1.22 -29.63
C TRP A 220 -17.98 -0.94 -29.02
N ARG A 221 -18.68 -2.00 -28.62
CA ARG A 221 -19.95 -1.94 -27.87
C ARG A 221 -19.91 -2.89 -26.67
N ILE A 222 -20.62 -2.53 -25.60
CA ILE A 222 -20.98 -3.45 -24.53
C ILE A 222 -22.22 -4.22 -25.00
N SER A 223 -22.12 -5.53 -25.06
CA SER A 223 -23.23 -6.45 -25.32
C SER A 223 -23.73 -7.07 -24.01
N ASP A 224 -25.04 -7.18 -23.89
CA ASP A 224 -25.81 -7.86 -22.85
C ASP A 224 -26.08 -9.34 -23.18
N ILE A 225 -25.54 -9.87 -24.29
CA ILE A 225 -25.76 -11.24 -24.78
C ILE A 225 -25.46 -12.36 -23.76
N ASN A 226 -24.67 -12.07 -22.71
CA ASN A 226 -24.37 -13.00 -21.64
C ASN A 226 -25.01 -12.64 -20.29
N PHE A 227 -26.02 -11.77 -20.25
CA PHE A 227 -26.60 -11.21 -19.01
C PHE A 227 -27.07 -12.30 -18.02
N ASN A 228 -27.71 -13.34 -18.56
CA ASN A 228 -28.15 -14.54 -17.83
C ASN A 228 -27.13 -15.70 -17.84
N TYR A 229 -25.89 -15.44 -18.27
CA TYR A 229 -24.79 -16.38 -18.44
C TYR A 229 -25.07 -17.55 -19.42
N SER A 230 -26.04 -17.38 -20.33
CA SER A 230 -26.48 -18.41 -21.26
C SER A 230 -25.47 -18.68 -22.39
N LEU A 231 -24.78 -17.64 -22.88
CA LEU A 231 -23.76 -17.77 -23.92
C LEU A 231 -22.51 -18.46 -23.37
N CYS A 232 -22.04 -18.04 -22.20
CA CYS A 232 -20.86 -18.58 -21.54
C CYS A 232 -20.93 -18.44 -20.00
N GLN A 233 -21.05 -19.58 -19.31
CA GLN A 233 -21.19 -19.65 -17.84
C GLN A 233 -19.92 -19.27 -17.04
N SER A 234 -18.83 -18.98 -17.74
CA SER A 234 -17.52 -18.63 -17.17
C SER A 234 -17.00 -17.25 -17.60
N TYR A 235 -17.82 -16.49 -18.32
CA TYR A 235 -17.58 -15.10 -18.70
C TYR A 235 -18.46 -14.15 -17.86
N PRO A 236 -18.12 -12.84 -17.81
CA PRO A 236 -18.97 -11.83 -17.21
C PRO A 236 -20.36 -11.76 -17.85
N PHE A 237 -21.32 -11.18 -17.12
CA PHE A 237 -22.67 -10.93 -17.61
C PHE A 237 -22.74 -9.98 -18.83
N ALA A 238 -21.76 -9.07 -18.96
CA ALA A 238 -21.65 -8.13 -20.08
C ALA A 238 -20.31 -8.33 -20.79
N LEU A 239 -20.27 -8.13 -22.11
CA LEU A 239 -19.07 -8.34 -22.93
C LEU A 239 -18.75 -7.13 -23.81
N LEU A 240 -17.51 -6.64 -23.75
CA LEU A 240 -17.00 -5.63 -24.68
C LEU A 240 -16.57 -6.30 -26.00
N VAL A 241 -17.26 -5.98 -27.09
CA VAL A 241 -17.17 -6.67 -28.40
C VAL A 241 -17.13 -5.67 -29.57
N PRO A 242 -16.72 -6.08 -30.79
CA PRO A 242 -16.75 -5.20 -31.95
C PRO A 242 -18.17 -4.69 -32.27
N LYS A 243 -18.30 -3.40 -32.56
CA LYS A 243 -19.59 -2.77 -32.92
C LYS A 243 -20.15 -3.27 -34.25
N SER A 244 -19.29 -3.76 -35.14
CA SER A 244 -19.60 -4.27 -36.49
C SER A 244 -20.04 -5.75 -36.54
N VAL A 245 -20.16 -6.42 -35.39
CA VAL A 245 -20.56 -7.83 -35.28
C VAL A 245 -21.82 -7.93 -34.43
N SER A 246 -22.85 -8.63 -34.94
CA SER A 246 -24.13 -8.80 -34.22
C SER A 246 -24.04 -9.89 -33.16
N ASP A 247 -25.01 -9.93 -32.25
CA ASP A 247 -25.04 -10.95 -31.20
C ASP A 247 -25.40 -12.35 -31.74
N ASP A 248 -26.16 -12.44 -32.85
CA ASP A 248 -26.36 -13.69 -33.59
C ASP A 248 -25.04 -14.26 -34.13
N GLU A 249 -24.15 -13.40 -34.64
CA GLU A 249 -22.82 -13.81 -35.11
C GLU A 249 -21.92 -14.23 -33.94
N ILE A 250 -22.07 -13.62 -32.76
CA ILE A 250 -21.39 -14.03 -31.53
C ILE A 250 -21.90 -15.39 -31.04
N ILE A 251 -23.21 -15.68 -31.11
CA ILE A 251 -23.79 -17.01 -30.85
C ILE A 251 -23.24 -18.05 -31.85
N GLN A 252 -23.12 -17.71 -33.13
CA GLN A 252 -22.54 -18.62 -34.12
C GLN A 252 -21.05 -18.88 -33.85
N ALA A 253 -20.27 -17.86 -33.49
CA ALA A 253 -18.87 -17.99 -33.12
C ALA A 253 -18.67 -18.79 -31.81
N SER A 254 -19.58 -18.68 -30.84
CA SER A 254 -19.44 -19.34 -29.54
C SER A 254 -19.48 -20.87 -29.63
N ASN A 255 -20.13 -21.44 -30.65
CA ASN A 255 -20.11 -22.87 -30.93
C ASN A 255 -18.74 -23.38 -31.40
N PHE A 256 -17.84 -22.49 -31.85
CA PHE A 256 -16.50 -22.83 -32.34
C PHE A 256 -15.39 -22.56 -31.31
N ARG A 257 -15.70 -21.99 -30.15
CA ARG A 257 -14.73 -21.67 -29.09
C ARG A 257 -14.96 -22.59 -27.88
N ALA A 258 -13.89 -23.18 -27.35
CA ALA A 258 -14.01 -24.12 -26.22
C ALA A 258 -14.72 -23.48 -25.01
N ARG A 259 -15.77 -24.13 -24.49
CA ARG A 259 -16.66 -23.61 -23.44
C ARG A 259 -17.36 -22.28 -23.79
N SER A 260 -17.52 -21.97 -25.09
CA SER A 260 -18.15 -20.75 -25.59
C SER A 260 -17.44 -19.44 -25.20
N ARG A 261 -16.15 -19.51 -24.86
CA ARG A 261 -15.33 -18.35 -24.46
C ARG A 261 -14.80 -17.59 -25.68
N VAL A 262 -15.73 -16.91 -26.35
CA VAL A 262 -15.51 -16.09 -27.57
C VAL A 262 -14.44 -15.01 -27.40
N PRO A 263 -13.80 -14.54 -28.49
CA PRO A 263 -13.02 -13.31 -28.51
C PRO A 263 -13.78 -12.13 -27.91
N ALA A 264 -13.31 -11.63 -26.76
CA ALA A 264 -13.85 -10.45 -26.08
C ALA A 264 -12.71 -9.47 -25.75
N VAL A 265 -12.98 -8.17 -25.80
CA VAL A 265 -11.98 -7.13 -25.54
C VAL A 265 -11.73 -7.03 -24.02
N SER A 266 -10.45 -7.08 -23.62
CA SER A 266 -10.02 -6.79 -22.25
C SER A 266 -9.52 -5.35 -22.10
N TRP A 267 -8.88 -4.81 -23.15
CA TRP A 267 -8.39 -3.43 -23.18
C TRP A 267 -8.36 -2.87 -24.61
N CYS A 268 -8.54 -1.56 -24.73
CA CYS A 268 -8.42 -0.82 -25.98
C CYS A 268 -7.68 0.51 -25.76
N ASN A 269 -6.76 0.85 -26.67
CA ASN A 269 -6.08 2.14 -26.70
C ASN A 269 -7.05 3.22 -27.18
N PRO A 270 -7.29 4.31 -26.41
CA PRO A 270 -8.24 5.35 -26.78
C PRO A 270 -7.75 6.26 -27.92
N GLU A 271 -6.44 6.33 -28.16
CA GLU A 271 -5.82 7.16 -29.21
C GLU A 271 -5.69 6.38 -30.54
N THR A 272 -5.13 5.17 -30.49
CA THR A 272 -4.81 4.40 -31.70
C THR A 272 -5.87 3.38 -32.09
N GLY A 273 -6.85 3.12 -31.22
CA GLY A 273 -7.87 2.08 -31.38
C GLY A 273 -7.35 0.64 -31.31
N ALA A 274 -6.06 0.43 -31.01
CA ALA A 274 -5.45 -0.89 -30.85
C ALA A 274 -6.08 -1.67 -29.68
N VAL A 275 -6.11 -3.00 -29.75
CA VAL A 275 -6.82 -3.83 -28.75
C VAL A 275 -6.04 -5.03 -28.26
N LEU A 276 -6.30 -5.35 -27.00
CA LEU A 276 -5.95 -6.61 -26.36
C LEU A 276 -7.24 -7.39 -26.05
N ALA A 277 -7.47 -8.46 -26.80
CA ALA A 277 -8.62 -9.33 -26.70
C ALA A 277 -8.23 -10.70 -26.12
N ARG A 278 -9.21 -11.44 -25.61
CA ARG A 278 -9.02 -12.75 -24.96
C ARG A 278 -10.08 -13.77 -25.37
N SER A 279 -9.69 -15.04 -25.45
CA SER A 279 -10.58 -16.18 -25.76
C SER A 279 -10.04 -17.51 -25.22
N SER A 280 -10.82 -18.57 -25.40
CA SER A 280 -10.32 -19.96 -25.42
C SER A 280 -9.76 -20.34 -26.80
N GLN A 281 -9.14 -21.52 -26.90
CA GLN A 281 -8.84 -22.12 -28.21
C GLN A 281 -10.09 -22.26 -29.11
N PRO A 282 -9.90 -22.21 -30.44
CA PRO A 282 -10.89 -22.66 -31.40
C PRO A 282 -10.99 -24.20 -31.41
N LEU A 283 -12.13 -24.73 -31.87
CA LEU A 283 -12.45 -26.16 -31.93
C LEU A 283 -12.18 -26.76 -33.33
N VAL A 284 -10.98 -26.49 -33.85
CA VAL A 284 -10.52 -26.87 -35.21
C VAL A 284 -10.49 -28.39 -35.40
N GLY A 285 -9.97 -29.11 -34.41
CA GLY A 285 -9.83 -30.57 -34.42
C GLY A 285 -8.93 -31.12 -35.53
N ILE A 286 -8.84 -32.45 -35.60
CA ILE A 286 -8.09 -33.18 -36.65
C ILE A 286 -8.70 -32.91 -38.05
N MET A 287 -10.00 -32.61 -38.11
CA MET A 287 -10.74 -32.35 -39.36
C MET A 287 -10.50 -30.95 -39.95
N ASN A 288 -9.70 -30.08 -39.30
CA ASN A 288 -9.47 -28.69 -39.72
C ASN A 288 -10.78 -27.90 -39.95
N THR A 289 -11.73 -28.04 -39.04
CA THR A 289 -13.02 -27.33 -39.11
C THR A 289 -12.83 -25.82 -38.97
N ARG A 290 -13.81 -25.06 -39.48
CA ARG A 290 -13.79 -23.59 -39.57
C ARG A 290 -15.12 -23.01 -39.14
N SER A 291 -15.12 -21.75 -38.70
CA SER A 291 -16.32 -20.96 -38.47
C SER A 291 -16.15 -19.58 -39.09
N THR A 292 -16.98 -19.27 -40.09
CA THR A 292 -17.02 -17.95 -40.74
C THR A 292 -17.41 -16.84 -39.77
N ALA A 293 -18.22 -17.16 -38.75
CA ALA A 293 -18.59 -16.23 -37.69
C ALA A 293 -17.41 -15.91 -36.75
N ASP A 294 -16.60 -16.92 -36.38
CA ASP A 294 -15.38 -16.68 -35.58
C ASP A 294 -14.30 -15.96 -36.41
N GLU A 295 -14.10 -16.34 -37.68
CA GLU A 295 -13.21 -15.64 -38.62
C GLU A 295 -13.61 -14.17 -38.80
N LYS A 296 -14.92 -13.85 -38.91
CA LYS A 296 -15.42 -12.47 -38.93
C LYS A 296 -15.20 -11.75 -37.60
N LEU A 297 -15.54 -12.37 -36.47
CA LEU A 297 -15.40 -11.79 -35.13
C LEU A 297 -13.93 -11.46 -34.80
N VAL A 298 -13.00 -12.35 -35.14
CA VAL A 298 -11.56 -12.13 -34.97
C VAL A 298 -11.05 -11.04 -35.93
N ALA A 299 -11.49 -11.04 -37.20
CA ALA A 299 -11.12 -9.98 -38.15
C ALA A 299 -11.64 -8.59 -37.73
N ALA A 300 -12.79 -8.51 -37.05
CA ALA A 300 -13.37 -7.26 -36.56
C ALA A 300 -12.58 -6.62 -35.40
N LEU A 301 -11.63 -7.33 -34.78
CA LEU A 301 -10.65 -6.74 -33.84
C LEU A 301 -9.66 -5.79 -34.55
N CYS A 302 -9.49 -5.95 -35.87
CA CYS A 302 -8.57 -5.19 -36.71
C CYS A 302 -9.23 -4.00 -37.42
N ALA A 303 -10.01 -3.23 -36.67
CA ALA A 303 -10.60 -1.98 -37.13
C ALA A 303 -9.56 -1.06 -37.83
N GLN A 304 -10.03 -0.28 -38.81
CA GLN A 304 -9.17 0.58 -39.65
C GLN A 304 -8.36 1.55 -38.79
N LEU A 305 -7.17 1.90 -39.30
CA LEU A 305 -6.32 2.94 -38.72
C LEU A 305 -6.90 4.32 -39.05
N ILE A 306 -6.80 5.25 -38.10
CA ILE A 306 -7.38 6.60 -38.21
C ILE A 306 -6.69 7.44 -39.29
N ASP A 307 -5.45 7.12 -39.67
CA ASP A 307 -4.57 7.82 -40.63
C ASP A 307 -4.98 7.68 -42.13
N GLY A 308 -6.27 7.54 -42.42
CA GLY A 308 -6.86 7.67 -43.78
C GLY A 308 -6.44 6.65 -44.85
N LYS A 309 -5.45 5.79 -44.59
CA LYS A 309 -4.99 4.73 -45.49
C LYS A 309 -5.81 3.46 -45.26
N ASP A 310 -6.19 2.78 -46.33
CA ASP A 310 -7.02 1.56 -46.32
C ASP A 310 -6.29 0.29 -45.80
N SER A 311 -5.23 0.50 -45.02
CA SER A 311 -4.44 -0.53 -44.35
C SER A 311 -5.12 -0.94 -43.03
N ARG A 312 -5.63 -2.18 -42.99
CA ARG A 312 -6.07 -2.82 -41.74
C ARG A 312 -4.90 -2.97 -40.76
N ARG A 313 -5.22 -2.86 -39.46
CA ARG A 313 -4.30 -3.11 -38.35
C ARG A 313 -3.80 -4.56 -38.36
N LYS A 314 -2.51 -4.77 -38.13
CA LYS A 314 -1.91 -6.11 -38.00
C LYS A 314 -2.55 -6.89 -36.84
N LEU A 315 -2.84 -8.16 -37.07
CA LEU A 315 -3.32 -9.08 -36.04
C LEU A 315 -2.21 -10.01 -35.54
N TYR A 316 -2.13 -10.16 -34.23
CA TYR A 316 -1.35 -11.21 -33.57
C TYR A 316 -2.29 -12.16 -32.82
N ILE A 317 -2.16 -13.46 -33.06
CA ILE A 317 -2.87 -14.50 -32.31
C ILE A 317 -1.85 -15.20 -31.41
N ALA A 318 -1.96 -14.92 -30.11
CA ALA A 318 -0.99 -15.31 -29.10
C ALA A 318 -1.50 -16.51 -28.30
N ASP A 319 -1.06 -17.71 -28.70
CA ASP A 319 -1.30 -18.94 -27.96
C ASP A 319 -0.27 -19.05 -26.83
N ALA A 320 -0.73 -19.02 -25.58
CA ALA A 320 0.17 -19.11 -24.43
C ALA A 320 0.94 -20.44 -24.35
N ARG A 321 0.50 -21.50 -25.04
CA ARG A 321 1.00 -22.88 -24.87
C ARG A 321 2.31 -23.14 -25.61
N PRO A 322 3.07 -24.19 -25.24
CA PRO A 322 4.01 -24.84 -26.15
C PRO A 322 3.27 -25.36 -27.39
N ARG A 323 3.85 -25.16 -28.58
CA ARG A 323 3.29 -25.63 -29.86
C ARG A 323 2.95 -27.12 -29.87
N LYS A 324 3.74 -27.95 -29.16
CA LYS A 324 3.45 -29.39 -28.96
C LYS A 324 2.13 -29.63 -28.22
N ASN A 325 1.85 -28.83 -27.18
CA ASN A 325 0.66 -28.96 -26.35
C ASN A 325 -0.59 -28.42 -27.09
N ALA A 326 -0.43 -27.39 -27.92
CA ALA A 326 -1.48 -26.93 -28.83
C ALA A 326 -1.85 -27.99 -29.88
N LEU A 327 -0.85 -28.63 -30.50
CA LEU A 327 -1.06 -29.74 -31.43
C LEU A 327 -1.78 -30.93 -30.76
N ALA A 328 -1.39 -31.28 -29.53
CA ALA A 328 -2.07 -32.31 -28.74
C ALA A 328 -3.53 -31.95 -28.41
N ASN A 329 -3.85 -30.66 -28.19
CA ASN A 329 -5.23 -30.20 -28.07
C ASN A 329 -5.99 -30.32 -29.40
N GLY A 330 -5.34 -30.06 -30.53
CA GLY A 330 -5.90 -30.29 -31.87
C GLY A 330 -6.31 -31.75 -32.10
N ALA A 331 -5.49 -32.70 -31.64
CA ALA A 331 -5.82 -34.12 -31.65
C ALA A 331 -7.03 -34.48 -30.76
N MET A 332 -7.39 -33.63 -29.80
CA MET A 332 -8.54 -33.77 -28.90
C MET A 332 -9.74 -32.88 -29.28
N GLY A 333 -9.77 -32.31 -30.50
CA GLY A 333 -10.88 -31.47 -30.98
C GLY A 333 -10.75 -29.97 -30.69
N GLY A 334 -9.72 -29.55 -29.96
CA GLY A 334 -9.33 -28.14 -29.83
C GLY A 334 -8.43 -27.70 -30.99
N GLY A 335 -7.38 -26.92 -30.69
CA GLY A 335 -6.36 -26.54 -31.66
C GLY A 335 -5.88 -25.11 -31.48
N SER A 336 -5.40 -24.52 -32.57
CA SER A 336 -5.07 -23.09 -32.70
C SER A 336 -5.48 -22.64 -34.11
N GLU A 337 -5.62 -21.34 -34.29
CA GLU A 337 -5.92 -20.68 -35.56
C GLU A 337 -4.87 -20.96 -36.66
N SER A 338 -5.21 -20.62 -37.91
CA SER A 338 -4.28 -20.68 -39.06
C SER A 338 -4.30 -19.38 -39.86
N SER A 339 -3.13 -18.82 -40.18
CA SER A 339 -2.99 -17.62 -41.01
C SER A 339 -3.54 -17.77 -42.43
N SER A 340 -3.85 -19.00 -42.88
CA SER A 340 -4.58 -19.25 -44.13
C SER A 340 -6.06 -18.86 -44.07
N ASN A 341 -6.65 -18.87 -42.87
CA ASN A 341 -8.07 -18.66 -42.63
C ASN A 341 -8.30 -17.30 -41.96
N TYR A 342 -7.45 -16.96 -40.99
CA TYR A 342 -7.45 -15.68 -40.29
C TYR A 342 -6.51 -14.72 -41.02
N PHE A 343 -7.04 -14.04 -42.03
CA PHE A 343 -6.28 -13.14 -42.89
C PHE A 343 -5.56 -12.04 -42.09
N GLN A 344 -4.32 -11.68 -42.51
CA GLN A 344 -3.45 -10.71 -41.83
C GLN A 344 -3.08 -11.05 -40.37
N SER A 345 -3.23 -12.32 -39.95
CA SER A 345 -2.78 -12.79 -38.62
C SER A 345 -1.41 -13.45 -38.62
N GLU A 346 -0.60 -13.11 -37.60
CA GLU A 346 0.63 -13.80 -37.23
C GLU A 346 0.40 -14.59 -35.92
N ILE A 347 0.62 -15.90 -35.96
CA ILE A 347 0.36 -16.80 -34.82
C ILE A 347 1.66 -17.07 -34.05
N VAL A 348 1.64 -16.80 -32.75
CA VAL A 348 2.81 -16.86 -31.86
C VAL A 348 2.53 -17.79 -30.68
N PHE A 349 3.49 -18.64 -30.36
CA PHE A 349 3.42 -19.60 -29.24
C PHE A 349 4.39 -19.19 -28.13
N PHE A 350 3.90 -18.86 -26.93
CA PHE A 350 4.77 -18.41 -25.82
C PHE A 350 5.42 -19.54 -25.00
N GLY A 351 5.02 -20.80 -25.18
CA GLY A 351 5.70 -21.91 -24.50
C GLY A 351 5.38 -22.07 -23.00
N ILE A 352 4.36 -21.40 -22.47
CA ILE A 352 4.03 -21.44 -21.04
C ILE A 352 3.29 -22.73 -20.69
N ASP A 353 3.90 -23.54 -19.84
CA ASP A 353 3.43 -24.88 -19.47
C ASP A 353 2.09 -24.92 -18.71
N ASN A 354 1.59 -26.12 -18.46
CA ASN A 354 0.28 -26.34 -17.85
C ASN A 354 0.29 -26.17 -16.31
N ILE A 355 -0.91 -26.25 -15.72
CA ILE A 355 -1.13 -26.06 -14.28
C ILE A 355 -0.39 -27.09 -13.40
N HIS A 356 -0.02 -28.25 -13.92
CA HIS A 356 0.70 -29.28 -13.16
C HIS A 356 2.20 -28.93 -13.04
N ALA A 357 2.82 -28.48 -14.13
CA ALA A 357 4.20 -27.98 -14.11
C ALA A 357 4.38 -26.83 -13.11
N MET A 358 3.45 -25.85 -13.10
CA MET A 358 3.50 -24.74 -12.14
C MET A 358 3.38 -25.19 -10.68
N ARG A 359 2.55 -26.20 -10.41
CA ARG A 359 2.39 -26.80 -9.07
C ARG A 359 3.66 -27.55 -8.64
N GLU A 360 4.24 -28.36 -9.53
CA GLU A 360 5.44 -29.16 -9.25
C GLU A 360 6.70 -28.29 -9.12
N SER A 361 6.77 -27.19 -9.89
CA SER A 361 7.77 -26.16 -9.74
C SER A 361 7.68 -25.45 -8.38
N PHE A 362 6.49 -24.94 -8.03
CA PHE A 362 6.25 -24.25 -6.76
C PHE A 362 6.50 -25.14 -5.53
N ALA A 363 6.11 -26.41 -5.60
CA ALA A 363 6.41 -27.39 -4.54
C ALA A 363 7.92 -27.52 -4.32
N ARG A 364 8.70 -27.79 -5.38
CA ARG A 364 10.17 -27.91 -5.28
C ARG A 364 10.84 -26.61 -4.81
N PHE A 365 10.30 -25.46 -5.21
CA PHE A 365 10.81 -24.15 -4.79
C PHE A 365 10.55 -23.86 -3.29
N ARG A 366 9.35 -24.17 -2.78
CA ARG A 366 9.06 -24.11 -1.34
C ARG A 366 9.94 -25.09 -0.55
N ASP A 367 10.05 -26.32 -1.02
CA ASP A 367 10.79 -27.37 -0.33
C ASP A 367 12.32 -27.04 -0.28
N TYR A 368 12.86 -26.38 -1.32
CA TYR A 368 14.21 -25.79 -1.31
C TYR A 368 14.38 -24.69 -0.24
N LEU A 369 13.43 -23.75 -0.13
CA LEU A 369 13.52 -22.67 0.86
C LEU A 369 13.36 -23.17 2.31
N ASP A 370 12.52 -24.19 2.54
CA ASP A 370 12.41 -24.84 3.85
C ASP A 370 13.70 -25.59 4.23
N THR A 371 14.34 -26.30 3.28
CA THR A 371 15.57 -27.08 3.55
C THR A 371 16.79 -26.20 3.87
N HIS A 372 16.78 -24.91 3.49
CA HIS A 372 17.95 -24.04 3.59
C HIS A 372 17.76 -22.80 4.47
N GLY A 373 16.52 -22.39 4.74
CA GLY A 373 16.20 -21.27 5.63
C GLY A 373 16.55 -21.51 7.10
N ALA A 374 16.49 -20.45 7.91
CA ALA A 374 16.74 -20.51 9.35
C ALA A 374 15.66 -21.31 10.10
N ALA A 375 14.40 -21.20 9.68
CA ALA A 375 13.24 -21.79 10.37
C ALA A 375 12.81 -23.18 9.84
N SER A 376 13.73 -23.98 9.28
CA SER A 376 13.44 -25.25 8.60
C SER A 376 12.57 -26.22 9.40
N SER A 377 11.66 -26.92 8.71
CA SER A 377 10.65 -27.80 9.30
C SER A 377 11.16 -29.11 9.92
N ASP A 378 12.36 -29.59 9.56
CA ASP A 378 12.97 -30.75 10.21
C ASP A 378 13.62 -30.40 11.58
N GLY A 379 13.81 -29.10 11.85
CA GLY A 379 14.43 -28.56 13.05
C GLY A 379 15.97 -28.57 13.05
N MET A 380 16.63 -29.13 12.03
CA MET A 380 18.07 -29.45 12.06
C MET A 380 18.81 -29.08 10.78
N SER A 381 18.23 -29.35 9.61
CA SER A 381 18.76 -28.90 8.32
C SER A 381 18.60 -27.37 8.19
N SER A 382 19.72 -26.66 8.25
CA SER A 382 19.77 -25.23 7.95
C SER A 382 21.22 -24.78 7.85
N PHE A 383 21.55 -24.03 6.80
CA PHE A 383 22.85 -23.36 6.73
C PHE A 383 22.97 -22.18 7.71
N LEU A 384 21.83 -21.69 8.23
CA LEU A 384 21.73 -20.45 9.00
C LEU A 384 21.56 -20.70 10.52
N ARG A 385 21.02 -21.84 10.96
CA ARG A 385 20.78 -22.18 12.40
C ARG A 385 22.01 -22.05 13.30
N HIS A 386 23.23 -22.16 12.76
CA HIS A 386 24.49 -22.03 13.51
C HIS A 386 25.13 -20.63 13.42
N GLY A 387 24.36 -19.59 13.04
CA GLY A 387 24.87 -18.21 12.90
C GLY A 387 25.68 -17.96 11.63
N GLY A 388 25.62 -18.87 10.65
CA GLY A 388 26.22 -18.67 9.34
C GLY A 388 25.41 -17.67 8.52
N TRP A 389 26.00 -16.52 8.19
CA TRP A 389 25.37 -15.47 7.36
C TRP A 389 25.40 -15.79 5.85
N THR A 390 25.86 -16.98 5.45
CA THR A 390 26.03 -17.36 4.04
C THR A 390 25.22 -18.60 3.70
N TRP A 391 24.35 -18.44 2.69
CA TRP A 391 23.69 -19.55 2.02
C TRP A 391 24.73 -20.54 1.47
N GLY A 392 24.39 -21.83 1.39
CA GLY A 392 25.29 -22.84 0.85
C GLY A 392 26.51 -23.15 1.74
N GLY A 393 26.38 -23.08 3.07
CA GLY A 393 27.32 -23.74 4.00
C GLY A 393 28.79 -23.27 3.93
N GLY A 394 29.03 -22.00 3.61
CA GLY A 394 30.35 -21.36 3.75
C GLY A 394 31.44 -21.78 2.75
N ASN A 395 31.13 -22.56 1.71
CA ASN A 395 32.11 -22.92 0.67
C ASN A 395 31.54 -22.85 -0.75
N LEU A 396 32.42 -22.62 -1.74
CA LEU A 396 32.03 -22.37 -3.14
C LEU A 396 31.27 -23.54 -3.78
N SER A 397 31.62 -24.79 -3.46
CA SER A 397 30.96 -25.97 -4.03
C SER A 397 29.53 -26.11 -3.51
N SER A 398 29.33 -25.91 -2.21
CA SER A 398 28.00 -25.94 -1.58
C SER A 398 27.14 -24.73 -1.98
N MET A 399 27.72 -23.55 -2.17
CA MET A 399 27.03 -22.39 -2.77
C MET A 399 26.58 -22.70 -4.20
N SER A 400 27.47 -23.22 -5.04
CA SER A 400 27.18 -23.57 -6.43
C SER A 400 26.07 -24.62 -6.53
N ALA A 401 26.10 -25.64 -5.67
CA ALA A 401 25.04 -26.64 -5.57
C ALA A 401 23.70 -26.02 -5.16
N SER A 402 23.67 -25.16 -4.15
CA SER A 402 22.46 -24.46 -3.70
C SER A 402 21.83 -23.62 -4.82
N VAL A 403 22.64 -22.86 -5.57
CA VAL A 403 22.18 -22.07 -6.72
C VAL A 403 21.65 -22.96 -7.84
N SER A 404 22.29 -24.11 -8.11
CA SER A 404 21.77 -25.10 -9.07
C SER A 404 20.40 -25.61 -8.64
N THR A 405 20.23 -26.04 -7.39
CA THR A 405 18.95 -26.59 -6.90
C THR A 405 17.82 -25.55 -6.92
N LEU A 406 18.13 -24.28 -6.69
CA LEU A 406 17.16 -23.19 -6.91
C LEU A 406 16.75 -23.09 -8.39
N GLY A 407 17.72 -23.16 -9.32
CA GLY A 407 17.45 -23.20 -10.76
C GLY A 407 16.61 -24.41 -11.18
N ASP A 408 16.94 -25.60 -10.66
CA ASP A 408 16.24 -26.87 -10.93
C ASP A 408 14.75 -26.80 -10.55
N SER A 409 14.37 -25.99 -9.56
CA SER A 409 12.96 -25.74 -9.19
C SER A 409 12.11 -25.18 -10.34
N GLY A 410 12.73 -24.48 -11.30
CA GLY A 410 12.08 -23.90 -12.49
C GLY A 410 11.18 -22.68 -12.23
N TRP A 411 10.95 -22.28 -10.98
CA TRP A 411 9.93 -21.26 -10.65
C TRP A 411 10.20 -19.92 -11.35
N LEU A 412 11.44 -19.43 -11.21
CA LEU A 412 11.90 -18.19 -11.84
C LEU A 412 11.86 -18.27 -13.37
N ILE A 413 12.06 -19.44 -13.98
CA ILE A 413 11.97 -19.63 -15.44
C ILE A 413 10.51 -19.49 -15.91
N HIS A 414 9.56 -20.03 -15.15
CA HIS A 414 8.13 -19.88 -15.48
C HIS A 414 7.64 -18.43 -15.25
N VAL A 415 8.08 -17.76 -14.18
CA VAL A 415 7.83 -16.33 -13.93
C VAL A 415 8.39 -15.47 -15.08
N GLN A 416 9.61 -15.74 -15.53
CA GLN A 416 10.22 -15.09 -16.70
C GLN A 416 9.40 -15.31 -17.97
N SER A 417 8.88 -16.52 -18.18
CA SER A 417 8.09 -16.87 -19.37
C SER A 417 6.78 -16.08 -19.46
N VAL A 418 6.07 -15.91 -18.32
CA VAL A 418 4.86 -15.09 -18.23
C VAL A 418 5.18 -13.61 -18.45
N LEU A 419 6.25 -13.09 -17.83
CA LEU A 419 6.72 -11.72 -18.02
C LEU A 419 7.10 -11.43 -19.48
N ALA A 420 7.85 -12.31 -20.13
CA ALA A 420 8.31 -12.14 -21.51
C ALA A 420 7.15 -12.16 -22.52
N GLY A 421 6.19 -13.09 -22.38
CA GLY A 421 4.98 -13.09 -23.20
C GLY A 421 4.17 -11.80 -23.03
N SER A 422 4.03 -11.31 -21.79
CA SER A 422 3.27 -10.08 -21.49
C SER A 422 3.95 -8.82 -22.01
N ALA A 423 5.27 -8.70 -21.83
CA ALA A 423 6.07 -7.59 -22.35
C ALA A 423 6.05 -7.56 -23.89
N TRP A 424 6.08 -8.73 -24.53
CA TRP A 424 5.93 -8.84 -25.98
C TRP A 424 4.53 -8.40 -26.44
N ILE A 425 3.45 -8.80 -25.75
CA ILE A 425 2.08 -8.33 -26.06
C ILE A 425 2.01 -6.80 -25.95
N ALA A 426 2.46 -6.24 -24.83
CA ALA A 426 2.46 -4.81 -24.58
C ALA A 426 3.26 -4.06 -25.66
N ALA A 427 4.42 -4.59 -26.09
CA ALA A 427 5.22 -3.99 -27.16
C ALA A 427 4.50 -3.96 -28.52
N ARG A 428 3.77 -5.01 -28.92
CA ARG A 428 3.00 -4.99 -30.20
C ARG A 428 1.83 -4.01 -30.14
N VAL A 429 1.12 -3.95 -29.02
CA VAL A 429 0.00 -3.01 -28.85
C VAL A 429 0.49 -1.55 -28.78
N ALA A 430 1.61 -1.28 -28.11
CA ALA A 430 2.13 0.07 -27.92
C ALA A 430 2.95 0.62 -29.11
N LEU A 431 3.81 -0.22 -29.74
CA LEU A 431 4.77 0.25 -30.75
C LEU A 431 4.27 0.07 -32.19
N GLU A 432 3.49 -0.98 -32.47
CA GLU A 432 2.92 -1.24 -33.80
C GLU A 432 1.44 -0.82 -33.91
N SER A 433 0.84 -0.35 -32.81
CA SER A 433 -0.61 -0.17 -32.69
C SER A 433 -1.40 -1.43 -33.10
N ALA A 434 -0.84 -2.62 -32.90
CA ALA A 434 -1.39 -3.89 -33.38
C ALA A 434 -2.56 -4.40 -32.51
N ALA A 435 -3.40 -5.24 -33.09
CA ALA A 435 -4.42 -5.99 -32.35
C ALA A 435 -3.82 -7.33 -31.89
N VAL A 436 -4.07 -7.72 -30.63
CA VAL A 436 -3.57 -8.98 -30.07
C VAL A 436 -4.73 -9.77 -29.45
N LEU A 437 -4.98 -10.97 -29.98
CA LEU A 437 -5.91 -11.95 -29.40
C LEU A 437 -5.10 -12.99 -28.61
N VAL A 438 -5.25 -13.01 -27.28
CA VAL A 438 -4.55 -13.96 -26.41
C VAL A 438 -5.46 -15.12 -26.01
N HIS A 439 -4.99 -16.35 -26.16
CA HIS A 439 -5.70 -17.55 -25.73
C HIS A 439 -4.76 -18.61 -25.15
N CYS A 440 -5.34 -19.70 -24.66
CA CYS A 440 -4.63 -20.96 -24.41
C CYS A 440 -5.61 -22.10 -24.71
N SER A 441 -5.70 -23.15 -23.88
CA SER A 441 -6.81 -24.12 -23.98
C SER A 441 -8.12 -23.47 -23.53
N ASP A 442 -8.36 -23.37 -22.21
CA ASP A 442 -9.64 -22.86 -21.67
C ASP A 442 -9.74 -21.34 -21.59
N GLY A 443 -8.66 -20.58 -21.75
CA GLY A 443 -8.71 -19.11 -21.76
C GLY A 443 -8.88 -18.42 -20.38
N TRP A 444 -8.63 -19.14 -19.27
CA TRP A 444 -8.80 -18.64 -17.90
C TRP A 444 -7.56 -18.68 -16.99
N ASP A 445 -6.49 -19.38 -17.39
CA ASP A 445 -5.24 -19.50 -16.62
C ASP A 445 -4.19 -18.53 -17.19
N ARG A 446 -3.29 -19.03 -18.04
CA ARG A 446 -2.23 -18.27 -18.73
C ARG A 446 -2.76 -17.06 -19.50
N THR A 447 -3.97 -17.14 -20.05
CA THR A 447 -4.62 -16.01 -20.71
C THR A 447 -4.89 -14.87 -19.73
N SER A 448 -5.39 -15.17 -18.51
CA SER A 448 -5.59 -14.16 -17.47
C SER A 448 -4.25 -13.57 -17.01
N GLN A 449 -3.22 -14.41 -16.83
CA GLN A 449 -1.85 -13.95 -16.50
C GLN A 449 -1.31 -12.96 -17.54
N LEU A 450 -1.24 -13.38 -18.80
CA LEU A 450 -0.70 -12.59 -19.91
C LEU A 450 -1.49 -11.30 -20.16
N VAL A 451 -2.81 -11.40 -20.21
CA VAL A 451 -3.68 -10.26 -20.52
C VAL A 451 -3.63 -9.23 -19.41
N SER A 452 -3.78 -9.63 -18.14
CA SER A 452 -3.76 -8.67 -17.03
C SER A 452 -2.37 -8.07 -16.78
N LEU A 453 -1.29 -8.82 -16.99
CA LEU A 453 0.06 -8.27 -16.88
C LEU A 453 0.40 -7.32 -18.03
N ALA A 454 -0.06 -7.61 -19.26
CA ALA A 454 0.04 -6.66 -20.37
C ALA A 454 -0.85 -5.41 -20.17
N ASN A 455 -2.03 -5.54 -19.54
CA ASN A 455 -2.85 -4.40 -19.12
C ASN A 455 -2.03 -3.47 -18.17
N LEU A 456 -1.39 -4.01 -17.12
CA LEU A 456 -0.53 -3.23 -16.20
C LEU A 456 0.64 -2.53 -16.91
N MET A 457 1.21 -3.17 -17.92
CA MET A 457 2.26 -2.57 -18.75
C MET A 457 1.71 -1.43 -19.63
N LEU A 458 0.53 -1.59 -20.22
CA LEU A 458 -0.02 -0.64 -21.19
C LEU A 458 -0.63 0.61 -20.56
N ASP A 459 -1.33 0.48 -19.42
CA ASP A 459 -2.25 1.50 -18.93
C ASP A 459 -1.91 1.93 -17.48
N PRO A 460 -1.62 3.24 -17.24
CA PRO A 460 -1.27 3.73 -15.91
C PRO A 460 -2.41 3.61 -14.89
N TYR A 461 -3.67 3.54 -15.33
CA TYR A 461 -4.82 3.40 -14.43
C TYR A 461 -4.68 2.15 -13.56
N TYR A 462 -4.36 0.99 -14.14
CA TYR A 462 -4.25 -0.27 -13.40
C TYR A 462 -3.09 -0.33 -12.41
N ARG A 463 -2.18 0.65 -12.46
CA ARG A 463 -1.05 0.79 -11.54
C ARG A 463 -1.40 1.61 -10.28
N THR A 464 -2.64 2.12 -10.20
CA THR A 464 -3.27 2.67 -8.98
C THR A 464 -3.96 1.56 -8.16
N PHE A 465 -4.30 1.81 -6.88
CA PHE A 465 -5.11 0.86 -6.10
C PHE A 465 -6.47 0.57 -6.76
N THR A 466 -7.17 1.62 -7.22
CA THR A 466 -8.49 1.52 -7.83
C THR A 466 -8.46 0.73 -9.13
N GLY A 467 -7.47 0.99 -9.98
CA GLY A 467 -7.30 0.25 -11.22
C GLY A 467 -6.78 -1.17 -11.02
N PHE A 468 -5.91 -1.43 -10.04
CA PHE A 468 -5.49 -2.81 -9.72
C PHE A 468 -6.69 -3.66 -9.26
N GLN A 469 -7.57 -3.08 -8.43
CA GLN A 469 -8.86 -3.68 -8.08
C GLN A 469 -9.71 -3.94 -9.34
N ALA A 470 -9.91 -2.93 -10.20
CA ALA A 470 -10.71 -3.07 -11.43
C ALA A 470 -10.14 -4.15 -12.37
N LEU A 471 -8.82 -4.24 -12.49
CA LEU A 471 -8.13 -5.24 -13.31
C LEU A 471 -8.33 -6.67 -12.80
N VAL A 472 -8.20 -6.89 -11.49
CA VAL A 472 -8.39 -8.22 -10.89
C VAL A 472 -9.86 -8.62 -10.90
N GLU A 473 -10.77 -7.69 -10.60
CA GLU A 473 -12.22 -7.93 -10.74
C GLU A 473 -12.59 -8.27 -12.20
N LYS A 474 -12.01 -7.57 -13.20
CA LYS A 474 -12.21 -7.85 -14.64
C LYS A 474 -11.57 -9.17 -15.09
N ASP A 475 -10.24 -9.21 -15.21
CA ASP A 475 -9.52 -10.24 -15.96
C ASP A 475 -9.30 -11.55 -15.20
N TRP A 476 -9.53 -11.56 -13.88
CA TRP A 476 -9.43 -12.77 -13.06
C TRP A 476 -10.77 -13.23 -12.53
N LEU A 477 -11.54 -12.37 -11.87
CA LEU A 477 -12.79 -12.77 -11.23
C LEU A 477 -13.93 -12.88 -12.25
N ALA A 478 -14.27 -11.80 -12.96
CA ALA A 478 -15.40 -11.74 -13.88
C ALA A 478 -15.19 -12.63 -15.12
N PHE A 479 -13.99 -12.61 -15.73
CA PHE A 479 -13.59 -13.53 -16.79
C PHE A 479 -13.34 -14.99 -16.35
N GLY A 480 -13.63 -15.33 -15.08
CA GLY A 480 -13.77 -16.71 -14.60
C GLY A 480 -12.47 -17.51 -14.55
N HIS A 481 -11.44 -16.98 -13.89
CA HIS A 481 -10.37 -17.83 -13.36
C HIS A 481 -10.97 -18.75 -12.28
N PRO A 482 -10.78 -20.08 -12.36
CA PRO A 482 -11.44 -21.03 -11.47
C PRO A 482 -10.73 -21.09 -10.10
N PHE A 483 -10.90 -20.04 -9.29
CA PHE A 483 -10.19 -19.87 -8.03
C PHE A 483 -10.43 -21.01 -7.03
N SER A 484 -11.65 -21.53 -6.91
CA SER A 484 -11.93 -22.64 -5.98
C SER A 484 -11.17 -23.90 -6.40
N ASP A 485 -11.20 -24.25 -7.69
CA ASP A 485 -10.42 -25.38 -8.22
C ASP A 485 -8.90 -25.16 -8.07
N ARG A 486 -8.41 -23.93 -8.28
CA ARG A 486 -6.98 -23.59 -8.27
C ARG A 486 -6.39 -23.43 -6.87
N VAL A 487 -7.21 -23.05 -5.88
CA VAL A 487 -6.84 -23.00 -4.46
C VAL A 487 -7.16 -24.32 -3.75
N GLY A 488 -8.04 -25.17 -4.30
CA GLY A 488 -8.45 -26.45 -3.71
C GLY A 488 -9.56 -26.31 -2.67
N MET A 489 -10.50 -25.38 -2.91
CA MET A 489 -11.70 -25.15 -2.10
C MET A 489 -12.92 -25.88 -2.71
N PRO A 490 -14.01 -26.10 -1.95
CA PRO A 490 -15.23 -26.69 -2.51
C PRO A 490 -15.84 -25.82 -3.62
N SER A 491 -16.15 -26.41 -4.77
CA SER A 491 -16.87 -25.74 -5.87
C SER A 491 -18.30 -26.26 -5.99
N ILE A 492 -19.24 -25.38 -6.35
CA ILE A 492 -20.68 -25.67 -6.39
C ILE A 492 -21.00 -26.84 -7.33
N SER A 493 -20.22 -26.96 -8.42
CA SER A 493 -20.32 -28.05 -9.41
C SER A 493 -20.05 -29.47 -8.83
N GLY A 494 -19.53 -29.59 -7.59
CA GLY A 494 -19.38 -30.86 -6.88
C GLY A 494 -20.63 -31.32 -6.11
N SER A 495 -21.61 -30.43 -5.91
CA SER A 495 -22.87 -30.73 -5.22
C SER A 495 -24.05 -30.60 -6.17
N SER A 496 -24.72 -31.72 -6.49
CA SER A 496 -25.94 -31.73 -7.31
C SER A 496 -27.01 -30.84 -6.68
N PHE A 497 -27.44 -29.82 -7.44
CA PHE A 497 -28.44 -28.85 -7.00
C PHE A 497 -29.87 -29.41 -7.12
N GLU A 498 -30.15 -30.54 -6.44
CA GLU A 498 -31.51 -31.04 -6.25
C GLU A 498 -32.28 -30.13 -5.28
N LEU A 499 -32.78 -29.01 -5.81
CA LEU A 499 -33.75 -28.16 -5.15
C LEU A 499 -35.10 -28.86 -5.09
N SER A 500 -35.25 -29.77 -4.13
CA SER A 500 -36.47 -30.52 -3.85
C SER A 500 -37.60 -29.64 -3.30
N ARG A 501 -38.21 -28.83 -4.19
CA ARG A 501 -39.51 -28.21 -3.98
C ARG A 501 -40.52 -28.80 -4.96
N ASN A 502 -41.41 -29.62 -4.42
CA ASN A 502 -42.38 -30.41 -5.18
C ASN A 502 -43.30 -29.54 -6.05
N ALA A 503 -43.21 -29.70 -7.37
CA ALA A 503 -44.24 -29.32 -8.33
C ALA A 503 -44.29 -30.40 -9.43
N SER A 504 -45.44 -31.04 -9.61
CA SER A 504 -45.59 -32.24 -10.44
C SER A 504 -46.21 -31.94 -11.80
N SER A 505 -45.48 -32.16 -12.90
CA SER A 505 -46.09 -32.52 -14.19
C SER A 505 -45.09 -33.13 -15.19
N THR A 506 -45.52 -34.21 -15.81
CA THR A 506 -44.91 -35.00 -16.89
C THR A 506 -44.38 -34.20 -18.10
N GLY A 507 -43.22 -34.61 -18.64
CA GLY A 507 -42.74 -34.24 -19.98
C GLY A 507 -41.48 -35.01 -20.37
N SER A 508 -41.55 -35.88 -21.40
CA SER A 508 -40.48 -36.83 -21.74
C SER A 508 -39.91 -36.60 -23.15
N PHE A 509 -38.58 -36.46 -23.25
CA PHE A 509 -37.75 -36.85 -24.39
C PHE A 509 -36.34 -37.19 -23.86
N SER A 510 -35.96 -38.47 -23.75
CA SER A 510 -35.50 -39.36 -24.84
C SER A 510 -34.06 -39.06 -25.31
N SER A 511 -33.10 -39.85 -24.81
CA SER A 511 -31.72 -39.96 -25.31
C SER A 511 -31.38 -41.45 -25.53
N SER A 512 -30.57 -41.75 -26.55
CA SER A 512 -30.27 -43.13 -27.01
C SER A 512 -29.07 -43.13 -27.98
N PRO A 513 -28.36 -44.24 -28.17
CA PRO A 513 -27.58 -44.91 -27.12
C PRO A 513 -26.16 -45.27 -27.60
N LEU A 514 -25.18 -45.40 -26.68
CA LEU A 514 -23.89 -46.03 -27.00
C LEU A 514 -23.86 -47.52 -26.63
N ARG A 515 -23.18 -48.31 -27.47
CA ARG A 515 -23.03 -49.77 -27.31
C ARG A 515 -22.20 -50.15 -26.09
N GLN A 516 -22.61 -51.23 -25.43
CA GLN A 516 -21.76 -52.00 -24.53
C GLN A 516 -20.71 -52.81 -25.33
N SER A 517 -19.53 -52.97 -24.75
CA SER A 517 -18.68 -54.14 -24.98
C SER A 517 -18.17 -54.64 -23.62
N SER A 518 -18.30 -55.94 -23.37
CA SER A 518 -18.03 -56.52 -22.05
C SER A 518 -16.57 -56.95 -21.93
N GLY A 519 -15.82 -56.32 -21.02
CA GLY A 519 -14.46 -56.72 -20.65
C GLY A 519 -14.27 -56.58 -19.14
N SER A 520 -14.03 -57.68 -18.44
CA SER A 520 -13.96 -57.70 -16.97
C SER A 520 -12.58 -57.29 -16.44
N SER A 521 -12.52 -56.17 -15.73
CA SER A 521 -11.40 -55.80 -14.86
C SER A 521 -11.93 -55.24 -13.53
N GLN A 522 -11.16 -55.43 -12.45
CA GLN A 522 -11.61 -55.18 -11.08
C GLN A 522 -11.47 -53.70 -10.67
N ALA A 523 -12.22 -53.30 -9.65
CA ALA A 523 -12.44 -51.92 -9.26
C ALA A 523 -11.16 -51.10 -8.98
N SER A 524 -11.05 -49.95 -9.65
CA SER A 524 -10.04 -48.91 -9.41
C SER A 524 -10.60 -47.46 -9.43
N ASN A 525 -11.93 -47.32 -9.46
CA ASN A 525 -12.62 -46.02 -9.58
C ASN A 525 -12.68 -45.23 -8.26
N SER A 526 -11.57 -44.61 -7.84
CA SER A 526 -11.59 -43.49 -6.88
C SER A 526 -10.41 -42.51 -6.96
N SER A 527 -9.40 -42.76 -7.81
CA SER A 527 -8.16 -41.96 -7.88
C SER A 527 -8.19 -40.78 -8.86
N HIS A 528 -9.21 -40.68 -9.72
CA HIS A 528 -9.25 -39.73 -10.84
C HIS A 528 -10.02 -38.41 -10.57
N ALA A 529 -10.37 -38.12 -9.31
CA ALA A 529 -10.67 -36.75 -8.89
C ALA A 529 -9.35 -35.94 -8.88
N GLN A 530 -8.88 -35.55 -10.07
CA GLN A 530 -7.58 -34.92 -10.26
C GLN A 530 -7.49 -33.61 -9.47
N ASN A 531 -6.39 -33.44 -8.74
CA ASN A 531 -6.18 -32.22 -7.97
C ASN A 531 -5.91 -31.03 -8.91
N ASN A 532 -6.91 -30.16 -9.08
CA ASN A 532 -6.87 -28.97 -9.93
C ASN A 532 -6.09 -27.79 -9.33
N TYR A 533 -5.58 -27.94 -8.10
CA TYR A 533 -4.73 -26.96 -7.41
C TYR A 533 -3.52 -26.57 -8.26
N SER A 534 -3.26 -25.26 -8.37
CA SER A 534 -2.08 -24.71 -9.02
C SER A 534 -1.92 -23.20 -8.71
N PRO A 535 -0.71 -22.71 -8.41
CA PRO A 535 -0.44 -21.34 -7.96
C PRO A 535 -0.45 -20.29 -9.10
N ILE A 536 -1.41 -20.38 -10.03
CA ILE A 536 -1.49 -19.56 -11.25
C ILE A 536 -1.66 -18.06 -10.93
N PHE A 537 -2.48 -17.72 -9.94
CA PHE A 537 -2.65 -16.34 -9.48
C PHE A 537 -1.43 -15.83 -8.70
N LEU A 538 -0.84 -16.67 -7.83
CA LEU A 538 0.37 -16.34 -7.07
C LEU A 538 1.55 -16.05 -8.01
N GLN A 539 1.73 -16.85 -9.07
CA GLN A 539 2.72 -16.61 -10.12
C GLN A 539 2.51 -15.25 -10.82
N TRP A 540 1.26 -14.82 -11.02
CA TRP A 540 1.00 -13.49 -11.57
C TRP A 540 1.35 -12.38 -10.58
N VAL A 541 1.03 -12.52 -9.29
CA VAL A 541 1.42 -11.54 -8.26
C VAL A 541 2.96 -11.44 -8.14
N ASP A 542 3.68 -12.56 -8.26
CA ASP A 542 5.16 -12.56 -8.40
C ASP A 542 5.58 -11.72 -9.61
N CYS A 543 5.01 -11.97 -10.81
CA CYS A 543 5.29 -11.13 -11.99
C CYS A 543 5.00 -9.63 -11.77
N VAL A 544 3.94 -9.27 -11.03
CA VAL A 544 3.68 -7.86 -10.66
C VAL A 544 4.77 -7.33 -9.71
N SER A 545 5.24 -8.13 -8.75
CA SER A 545 6.38 -7.75 -7.89
C SER A 545 7.68 -7.51 -8.69
N GLN A 546 7.91 -8.28 -9.76
CA GLN A 546 9.05 -8.06 -10.65
C GLN A 546 8.89 -6.74 -11.43
N LEU A 547 7.68 -6.39 -11.91
CA LEU A 547 7.46 -5.09 -12.54
C LEU A 547 7.63 -3.92 -11.57
N LEU A 548 7.20 -4.07 -10.32
CA LEU A 548 7.40 -3.07 -9.26
C LEU A 548 8.90 -2.88 -8.99
N ARG A 549 9.69 -3.97 -8.96
CA ARG A 549 11.16 -3.93 -8.85
C ARG A 549 11.84 -3.27 -10.06
N ILE A 550 11.37 -3.51 -11.28
CA ILE A 550 11.94 -2.94 -12.52
C ILE A 550 11.54 -1.45 -12.68
N TYR A 551 10.34 -1.08 -12.25
CA TYR A 551 9.77 0.26 -12.38
C TYR A 551 9.32 0.82 -11.02
N PRO A 552 10.25 1.11 -10.09
CA PRO A 552 9.92 1.49 -8.71
C PRO A 552 9.14 2.81 -8.57
N PHE A 553 9.04 3.61 -9.63
CA PHE A 553 8.26 4.86 -9.64
C PHE A 553 6.87 4.71 -10.29
N ALA A 554 6.52 3.56 -10.86
CA ALA A 554 5.38 3.44 -11.78
C ALA A 554 4.07 2.92 -11.17
N PHE A 555 4.09 2.47 -9.92
CA PHE A 555 2.95 1.87 -9.20
C PHE A 555 2.65 2.64 -7.91
N GLU A 556 1.38 2.89 -7.62
CA GLU A 556 0.92 3.57 -6.39
C GLU A 556 1.09 2.70 -5.14
N PHE A 557 0.98 1.38 -5.34
CA PHE A 557 1.08 0.38 -4.29
C PHE A 557 2.49 -0.21 -4.16
N SER A 558 2.84 -0.62 -2.95
CA SER A 558 4.13 -1.22 -2.58
C SER A 558 4.12 -2.76 -2.66
N SER A 559 5.29 -3.37 -2.44
CA SER A 559 5.42 -4.83 -2.24
C SER A 559 4.55 -5.34 -1.08
N ASN A 560 4.40 -4.57 0.00
CA ASN A 560 3.66 -4.99 1.19
C ASN A 560 2.15 -5.09 0.91
N PHE A 561 1.60 -4.21 0.06
CA PHE A 561 0.22 -4.35 -0.42
C PHE A 561 0.01 -5.67 -1.15
N LEU A 562 0.96 -6.09 -2.01
CA LEU A 562 0.86 -7.36 -2.75
C LEU A 562 0.92 -8.58 -1.82
N VAL A 563 1.70 -8.52 -0.73
CA VAL A 563 1.73 -9.58 0.30
C VAL A 563 0.40 -9.67 1.04
N ASP A 564 -0.09 -8.56 1.61
CA ASP A 564 -1.33 -8.54 2.40
C ASP A 564 -2.55 -8.92 1.55
N PHE A 565 -2.58 -8.45 0.29
CA PHE A 565 -3.58 -8.83 -0.69
C PHE A 565 -3.57 -10.34 -0.94
N LEU A 566 -2.41 -10.93 -1.22
CA LEU A 566 -2.27 -12.35 -1.52
C LEU A 566 -2.56 -13.24 -0.30
N ASP A 567 -2.15 -12.84 0.90
CA ASP A 567 -2.51 -13.55 2.14
C ASP A 567 -4.02 -13.53 2.37
N CYS A 568 -4.69 -12.41 2.11
CA CYS A 568 -6.14 -12.35 2.20
C CYS A 568 -6.82 -13.26 1.17
N VAL A 569 -6.33 -13.32 -0.07
CA VAL A 569 -6.81 -14.25 -1.11
C VAL A 569 -6.65 -15.71 -0.66
N LEU A 570 -5.45 -16.09 -0.20
CA LEU A 570 -5.16 -17.46 0.26
C LEU A 570 -5.94 -17.84 1.53
N SER A 571 -6.19 -16.89 2.42
CA SER A 571 -6.92 -17.13 3.67
C SER A 571 -8.41 -17.45 3.49
N CYS A 572 -8.99 -17.08 2.33
CA CYS A 572 -10.43 -17.10 2.10
C CYS A 572 -11.25 -16.43 3.23
N ARG A 573 -10.70 -15.37 3.86
CA ARG A 573 -11.39 -14.54 4.86
C ARG A 573 -12.56 -13.73 4.28
N PHE A 574 -12.50 -13.44 2.98
CA PHE A 574 -13.44 -12.57 2.26
C PHE A 574 -14.02 -13.25 1.03
N GLY A 575 -15.22 -12.85 0.61
CA GLY A 575 -15.97 -13.54 -0.44
C GLY A 575 -15.38 -13.42 -1.86
N ASN A 576 -14.62 -12.35 -2.15
CA ASN A 576 -14.27 -11.95 -3.52
C ASN A 576 -13.64 -13.07 -4.37
N PHE A 577 -12.79 -13.91 -3.78
CA PHE A 577 -12.00 -14.94 -4.47
C PHE A 577 -12.59 -16.36 -4.34
N LEU A 578 -13.85 -16.47 -3.93
CA LEU A 578 -14.59 -17.72 -3.88
C LEU A 578 -15.23 -18.08 -5.23
N CYS A 579 -15.70 -19.34 -5.32
CA CYS A 579 -16.25 -19.97 -6.52
C CYS A 579 -15.25 -20.04 -7.70
N ASN A 580 -15.73 -20.37 -8.90
CA ASN A 580 -14.96 -20.44 -10.14
C ASN A 580 -15.39 -19.43 -11.22
N SER A 581 -16.56 -18.79 -11.09
CA SER A 581 -17.02 -17.74 -12.03
C SER A 581 -17.90 -16.68 -11.36
N GLU A 582 -18.19 -15.60 -12.08
CA GLU A 582 -19.13 -14.56 -11.66
C GLU A 582 -20.53 -15.13 -11.41
N LYS A 583 -21.02 -16.00 -12.32
CA LYS A 583 -22.28 -16.72 -12.18
C LYS A 583 -22.36 -17.51 -10.88
N GLU A 584 -21.32 -18.26 -10.55
CA GLU A 584 -21.30 -19.06 -9.31
C GLU A 584 -21.31 -18.16 -8.06
N ARG A 585 -20.57 -17.05 -8.04
CA ARG A 585 -20.62 -16.08 -6.92
C ARG A 585 -21.99 -15.42 -6.75
N GLN A 586 -22.70 -15.13 -7.84
CA GLN A 586 -24.07 -14.63 -7.78
C GLN A 586 -25.04 -15.69 -7.22
N ILE A 587 -24.93 -16.96 -7.68
CA ILE A 587 -25.76 -18.07 -7.17
C ILE A 587 -25.53 -18.31 -5.67
N CYS A 588 -24.31 -18.08 -5.18
CA CYS A 588 -23.97 -18.15 -3.76
C CYS A 588 -24.13 -16.84 -2.98
N GLY A 589 -24.77 -15.80 -3.54
CA GLY A 589 -25.04 -14.53 -2.84
C GLY A 589 -23.81 -13.90 -2.18
N VAL A 590 -22.63 -14.04 -2.81
CA VAL A 590 -21.33 -13.80 -2.17
C VAL A 590 -21.08 -12.33 -1.85
N ASP A 591 -21.62 -11.41 -2.64
CA ASP A 591 -21.54 -9.96 -2.40
C ASP A 591 -22.56 -9.45 -1.37
N GLU A 592 -23.63 -10.20 -1.08
CA GLU A 592 -24.58 -9.94 0.00
C GLU A 592 -24.15 -10.58 1.34
N SER A 593 -23.53 -11.78 1.27
CA SER A 593 -23.30 -12.64 2.43
C SER A 593 -21.92 -12.52 3.08
N CYS A 594 -20.93 -11.96 2.37
CA CYS A 594 -19.53 -11.98 2.81
C CYS A 594 -18.89 -10.58 2.79
N GLY A 595 -17.99 -10.31 3.73
CA GLY A 595 -17.16 -9.10 3.71
C GLY A 595 -16.29 -8.96 2.45
N CYS A 596 -16.02 -7.72 2.04
CA CYS A 596 -15.20 -7.38 0.87
C CYS A 596 -13.73 -7.12 1.23
N LEU A 597 -12.82 -7.84 0.54
CA LEU A 597 -11.37 -7.64 0.67
C LEU A 597 -10.94 -6.21 0.32
N TRP A 598 -11.47 -5.63 -0.76
CA TRP A 598 -11.03 -4.30 -1.20
C TRP A 598 -11.39 -3.21 -0.18
N ALA A 599 -12.56 -3.33 0.47
CA ALA A 599 -12.96 -2.46 1.57
C ALA A 599 -12.09 -2.67 2.82
N TYR A 600 -11.70 -3.91 3.14
CA TYR A 600 -10.73 -4.21 4.22
C TYR A 600 -9.36 -3.57 3.96
N LEU A 601 -8.80 -3.77 2.76
CA LEU A 601 -7.50 -3.18 2.39
C LEU A 601 -7.54 -1.65 2.38
N ALA A 602 -8.68 -1.04 2.01
CA ALA A 602 -8.88 0.40 2.07
C ALA A 602 -9.02 0.92 3.51
N ASP A 603 -9.74 0.21 4.38
CA ASP A 603 -9.89 0.54 5.82
C ASP A 603 -8.54 0.55 6.53
N MET A 604 -7.67 -0.45 6.30
CA MET A 604 -6.30 -0.46 6.84
C MET A 604 -5.46 0.75 6.38
N ARG A 605 -5.62 1.20 5.12
CA ARG A 605 -4.95 2.41 4.62
C ARG A 605 -5.56 3.71 5.13
N SER A 606 -6.77 3.69 5.68
CA SER A 606 -7.55 4.92 5.95
C SER A 606 -7.02 5.74 7.13
N SER A 607 -6.43 5.10 8.14
CA SER A 607 -5.87 5.74 9.34
C SER A 607 -4.57 6.48 9.07
N GLU A 608 -3.70 5.90 8.25
CA GLU A 608 -2.34 6.41 7.98
C GLU A 608 -2.24 7.15 6.63
N GLY A 609 -3.22 6.97 5.74
CA GLY A 609 -3.21 7.56 4.39
C GLY A 609 -1.95 7.18 3.62
N ARG A 610 -1.32 8.16 2.96
CA ARG A 610 -0.07 7.98 2.19
C ARG A 610 1.14 7.52 3.02
N SER A 611 1.05 7.56 4.35
CA SER A 611 2.10 7.03 5.24
C SER A 611 2.04 5.50 5.37
N HIS A 612 0.88 4.88 5.11
CA HIS A 612 0.68 3.44 5.28
C HIS A 612 1.65 2.64 4.41
N ALA A 613 2.18 1.54 4.95
CA ALA A 613 3.19 0.71 4.28
C ALA A 613 2.73 0.13 2.92
N HIS A 614 1.44 0.18 2.59
CA HIS A 614 0.89 -0.15 1.26
C HIS A 614 1.23 0.88 0.18
N TYR A 615 1.44 2.15 0.53
CA TYR A 615 1.78 3.18 -0.46
C TYR A 615 3.24 3.09 -0.85
N ASN A 616 3.49 3.20 -2.16
CA ASN A 616 4.83 3.40 -2.69
C ASN A 616 5.20 4.89 -2.63
N LEU A 617 6.18 5.23 -1.78
CA LEU A 617 6.70 6.61 -1.65
C LEU A 617 7.23 7.17 -2.97
N PHE A 618 7.74 6.30 -3.84
CA PHE A 618 8.39 6.70 -5.09
C PHE A 618 7.41 6.85 -6.26
N TYR A 619 6.09 6.66 -6.04
CA TYR A 619 5.10 6.76 -7.10
C TYR A 619 5.06 8.15 -7.75
N ASP A 620 5.36 8.20 -9.04
CA ASP A 620 5.40 9.41 -9.86
C ASP A 620 4.57 9.19 -11.13
N THR A 621 3.39 9.83 -11.16
CA THR A 621 2.45 9.77 -12.29
C THR A 621 2.99 10.44 -13.54
N LEU A 622 3.84 11.45 -13.41
CA LEU A 622 4.40 12.19 -14.56
C LEU A 622 5.49 11.37 -15.24
N LYS A 623 6.35 10.73 -14.46
CA LYS A 623 7.49 9.94 -14.96
C LYS A 623 7.09 8.65 -15.68
N HIS A 624 5.95 8.06 -15.35
CA HIS A 624 5.50 6.77 -15.92
C HIS A 624 4.03 6.76 -16.38
N ASN A 625 3.56 7.85 -16.99
CA ASN A 625 2.21 7.92 -17.57
C ASN A 625 2.04 7.01 -18.82
N GLY A 626 3.12 6.75 -19.56
CA GLY A 626 3.11 5.90 -20.75
C GLY A 626 3.32 4.39 -20.48
N PRO A 627 3.34 3.55 -21.53
CA PRO A 627 3.55 2.11 -21.40
C PRO A 627 4.92 1.70 -20.82
N LEU A 628 4.91 0.65 -19.99
CA LEU A 628 6.09 0.02 -19.40
C LEU A 628 6.56 -1.13 -20.30
N LEU A 629 7.59 -0.88 -21.13
CA LEU A 629 8.14 -1.86 -22.06
C LEU A 629 9.54 -2.32 -21.60
N PRO A 630 9.64 -3.37 -20.77
CA PRO A 630 10.94 -3.79 -20.21
C PRO A 630 11.83 -4.46 -21.27
N PRO A 631 13.12 -4.09 -21.37
CA PRO A 631 14.05 -4.76 -22.27
C PRO A 631 14.31 -6.19 -21.78
N ALA A 632 14.60 -7.11 -22.71
CA ALA A 632 14.74 -8.54 -22.39
C ALA A 632 15.76 -8.85 -21.26
N ALA A 633 16.81 -8.04 -21.12
CA ALA A 633 17.80 -8.18 -20.04
C ALA A 633 17.24 -7.85 -18.64
N ALA A 634 16.26 -6.94 -18.54
CA ALA A 634 15.59 -6.59 -17.28
C ALA A 634 14.54 -7.64 -16.85
N LEU A 635 14.12 -8.51 -17.77
CA LEU A 635 13.11 -9.54 -17.52
C LEU A 635 13.64 -10.78 -16.78
N ALA A 636 14.93 -10.82 -16.42
CA ALA A 636 15.45 -11.82 -15.50
C ALA A 636 14.83 -11.60 -14.09
N PRO A 637 14.02 -12.54 -13.58
CA PRO A 637 13.35 -12.37 -12.29
C PRO A 637 14.27 -12.78 -11.14
N THR A 638 14.10 -12.13 -10.01
CA THR A 638 14.77 -12.49 -8.74
C THR A 638 13.77 -13.14 -7.80
N LEU A 639 14.23 -13.73 -6.69
CA LEU A 639 13.35 -14.03 -5.57
C LEU A 639 12.63 -12.73 -5.14
N TRP A 640 11.30 -12.75 -5.02
CA TRP A 640 10.52 -11.71 -4.32
C TRP A 640 10.65 -11.92 -2.80
N PRO A 641 11.45 -11.11 -2.06
CA PRO A 641 11.85 -11.46 -0.70
C PRO A 641 10.70 -11.37 0.30
N GLN A 642 9.85 -10.34 0.17
CA GLN A 642 8.75 -10.07 1.10
C GLN A 642 7.68 -11.17 1.12
N PHE A 643 7.60 -12.04 0.10
CA PHE A 643 6.69 -13.18 0.07
C PHE A 643 7.40 -14.54 0.18
N HIS A 644 8.50 -14.75 -0.54
CA HIS A 644 9.17 -16.06 -0.56
C HIS A 644 10.05 -16.31 0.65
N LEU A 645 10.75 -15.28 1.14
CA LEU A 645 11.73 -15.44 2.23
C LEU A 645 11.14 -15.18 3.61
N ARG A 646 9.99 -14.51 3.73
CA ARG A 646 9.37 -14.08 5.01
C ARG A 646 9.23 -15.13 6.12
N TRP A 647 9.20 -16.42 5.76
CA TRP A 647 9.15 -17.54 6.72
C TRP A 647 10.48 -18.26 6.87
N ALA A 648 11.20 -18.47 5.77
CA ALA A 648 12.48 -19.18 5.75
C ALA A 648 13.62 -18.33 6.32
N CYS A 649 13.67 -17.07 5.92
CA CYS A 649 14.70 -16.06 6.22
C CYS A 649 14.03 -14.70 6.49
N PRO A 650 13.42 -14.51 7.67
CA PRO A 650 12.61 -13.32 7.96
C PRO A 650 13.41 -12.02 7.93
N PHE A 651 14.68 -12.03 8.35
CA PHE A 651 15.54 -10.84 8.40
C PHE A 651 15.81 -10.31 6.97
N GLU A 652 16.15 -11.19 6.03
CA GLU A 652 16.34 -10.85 4.62
C GLU A 652 15.03 -10.45 3.90
N SER A 653 13.87 -10.82 4.45
CA SER A 653 12.57 -10.28 3.99
C SER A 653 12.27 -8.87 4.54
N GLN A 654 12.91 -8.48 5.64
CA GLN A 654 12.74 -7.18 6.34
C GLN A 654 13.60 -6.05 5.77
N ALA A 655 14.02 -6.14 4.50
CA ALA A 655 14.67 -5.05 3.75
C ALA A 655 13.88 -3.71 3.74
N GLY A 656 12.62 -3.74 4.18
CA GLY A 656 11.80 -2.58 4.47
C GLY A 656 12.21 -1.72 5.68
N GLU A 657 13.28 -2.03 6.42
CA GLU A 657 13.86 -1.09 7.42
C GLU A 657 14.23 0.24 6.76
N LEU A 658 15.00 0.20 5.66
CA LEU A 658 15.37 1.39 4.90
C LEU A 658 14.14 2.11 4.31
N GLU A 659 13.15 1.35 3.82
CA GLU A 659 11.89 1.96 3.38
C GLU A 659 11.10 2.61 4.53
N ALA A 660 11.16 2.06 5.74
CA ALA A 660 10.53 2.62 6.93
C ALA A 660 11.25 3.88 7.40
N GLU A 661 12.58 3.94 7.33
CA GLU A 661 13.34 5.18 7.50
C GLU A 661 12.96 6.23 6.45
N CYS A 662 12.85 5.84 5.17
CA CYS A 662 12.34 6.74 4.12
C CYS A 662 10.90 7.21 4.39
N ARG A 663 10.00 6.34 4.88
CA ARG A 663 8.63 6.71 5.28
C ARG A 663 8.65 7.72 6.43
N ASN A 664 9.41 7.44 7.48
CA ASN A 664 9.60 8.34 8.63
C ASN A 664 10.21 9.70 8.23
N MET A 665 11.13 9.72 7.25
CA MET A 665 11.73 10.95 6.73
C MET A 665 10.74 11.75 5.87
N ALA A 666 9.97 11.08 5.01
CA ALA A 666 8.94 11.71 4.17
C ALA A 666 7.79 12.33 4.99
N ILE A 667 7.37 11.67 6.08
CA ILE A 667 6.38 12.19 7.03
C ILE A 667 6.90 13.49 7.66
N LYS A 668 8.09 13.46 8.27
CA LYS A 668 8.73 14.64 8.88
C LYS A 668 8.91 15.80 7.88
N PHE A 669 9.28 15.50 6.64
CA PHE A 669 9.40 16.51 5.59
C PHE A 669 8.03 17.15 5.26
N SER A 670 6.95 16.37 5.19
CA SER A 670 5.60 16.89 4.96
C SER A 670 5.11 17.76 6.14
N GLU A 671 5.43 17.38 7.38
CA GLU A 671 5.13 18.17 8.57
C GLU A 671 5.88 19.51 8.58
N LEU A 672 7.19 19.48 8.28
CA LEU A 672 8.02 20.68 8.15
C LEU A 672 7.54 21.61 7.02
N GLN A 673 7.12 21.07 5.88
CA GLN A 673 6.59 21.85 4.77
C GLN A 673 5.27 22.56 5.14
N LYS A 674 4.35 21.88 5.85
CA LYS A 674 3.12 22.51 6.38
C LYS A 674 3.43 23.58 7.41
N ALA A 675 4.39 23.33 8.31
CA ALA A 675 4.82 24.31 9.31
C ALA A 675 5.43 25.56 8.65
N LYS A 676 6.21 25.37 7.57
CA LYS A 676 6.75 26.45 6.74
C LYS A 676 5.63 27.25 6.08
N GLU A 677 4.66 26.61 5.44
CA GLU A 677 3.52 27.29 4.78
C GLU A 677 2.71 28.16 5.76
N VAL A 678 2.47 27.66 6.98
CA VAL A 678 1.83 28.42 8.06
C VAL A 678 2.71 29.59 8.55
N ALA A 679 4.03 29.41 8.60
CA ALA A 679 4.96 30.50 8.96
C ALA A 679 5.03 31.58 7.87
N GLU A 680 5.07 31.21 6.59
CA GLU A 680 5.04 32.15 5.46
C GLU A 680 3.71 32.90 5.36
N MET A 681 2.59 32.27 5.72
CA MET A 681 1.28 32.93 5.83
C MET A 681 1.30 34.01 6.92
N LYS A 682 1.72 33.66 8.14
CA LYS A 682 1.84 34.61 9.26
C LYS A 682 2.84 35.73 8.98
N ALA A 683 3.94 35.46 8.30
CA ALA A 683 4.90 36.48 7.89
C ALA A 683 4.25 37.54 6.96
N LYS A 684 3.37 37.13 6.04
CA LYS A 684 2.61 38.04 5.18
C LYS A 684 1.58 38.85 5.98
N GLU A 685 0.89 38.22 6.92
CA GLU A 685 -0.05 38.91 7.84
C GLU A 685 0.67 39.98 8.67
N TYR A 686 1.83 39.67 9.25
CA TYR A 686 2.62 40.63 10.01
C TYR A 686 3.19 41.77 9.14
N LEU A 687 3.61 41.49 7.91
CA LEU A 687 4.07 42.54 6.99
C LEU A 687 2.94 43.51 6.63
N ALA A 688 1.74 43.00 6.33
CA ALA A 688 0.57 43.85 6.05
C ALA A 688 0.14 44.68 7.27
N ALA A 689 0.15 44.09 8.47
CA ALA A 689 -0.13 44.80 9.71
C ALA A 689 0.92 45.89 10.01
N MET A 690 2.20 45.62 9.73
CA MET A 690 3.29 46.59 9.89
C MET A 690 3.19 47.73 8.88
N GLU A 691 2.74 47.48 7.65
CA GLU A 691 2.51 48.51 6.63
C GLU A 691 1.37 49.46 7.04
N ILE A 692 0.24 48.92 7.52
CA ILE A 692 -0.87 49.71 8.08
C ILE A 692 -0.39 50.57 9.24
N LEU A 693 0.32 49.98 10.22
CA LEU A 693 0.85 50.70 11.38
C LEU A 693 1.84 51.80 10.99
N ASN A 694 2.61 51.61 9.90
CA ASN A 694 3.50 52.65 9.37
C ASN A 694 2.70 53.83 8.77
N VAL A 695 1.62 53.56 8.04
CA VAL A 695 0.73 54.59 7.51
C VAL A 695 0.07 55.38 8.64
N ASP A 696 -0.46 54.69 9.65
CA ASP A 696 -1.07 55.34 10.83
C ASP A 696 -0.05 56.19 11.61
N LEU A 697 1.18 55.71 11.78
CA LEU A 697 2.26 56.47 12.42
C LEU A 697 2.68 57.72 11.61
N GLN A 698 2.60 57.69 10.28
CA GLN A 698 2.85 58.89 9.46
C GLN A 698 1.68 59.88 9.54
N ASN A 699 0.44 59.39 9.55
CA ASN A 699 -0.76 60.20 9.75
C ASN A 699 -0.72 60.91 11.12
N GLU A 700 -0.39 60.19 12.19
CA GLU A 700 -0.25 60.75 13.54
C GLU A 700 0.86 61.80 13.61
N LYS A 701 2.02 61.56 13.00
CA LYS A 701 3.10 62.56 12.89
C LYS A 701 2.65 63.83 12.15
N GLN A 702 1.85 63.69 11.09
CA GLN A 702 1.30 64.83 10.36
C GLN A 702 0.27 65.61 11.20
N VAL A 703 -0.61 64.92 11.92
CA VAL A 703 -1.58 65.53 12.86
C VAL A 703 -0.87 66.25 14.00
N SER A 704 0.12 65.61 14.64
CA SER A 704 0.94 66.19 15.71
C SER A 704 1.71 67.43 15.24
N SER A 705 2.32 67.38 14.05
CA SER A 705 2.97 68.53 13.41
C SER A 705 1.97 69.67 13.16
N SER A 706 0.77 69.36 12.68
CA SER A 706 -0.30 70.37 12.46
C SER A 706 -0.73 71.02 13.78
N ALA A 707 -0.99 70.22 14.82
CA ALA A 707 -1.36 70.68 16.15
C ALA A 707 -0.25 71.56 16.78
N MET A 708 1.02 71.15 16.69
CA MET A 708 2.15 71.94 17.18
C MET A 708 2.28 73.27 16.42
N ASN A 709 2.04 73.29 15.10
CA ASN A 709 2.04 74.52 14.32
C ASN A 709 0.86 75.44 14.69
N LEU A 710 -0.32 74.90 14.97
CA LEU A 710 -1.48 75.66 15.43
C LEU A 710 -1.26 76.23 16.84
N ALA A 711 -0.71 75.45 17.77
CA ALA A 711 -0.30 75.94 19.09
C ALA A 711 0.75 77.05 19.00
N LYS A 712 1.73 76.93 18.10
CA LYS A 712 2.73 77.98 17.81
C LYS A 712 2.12 79.25 17.19
N ARG A 713 1.00 79.16 16.46
CA ARG A 713 0.23 80.34 15.99
C ARG A 713 -0.55 80.97 17.14
N ALA A 714 -1.35 80.19 17.86
CA ALA A 714 -2.12 80.66 19.02
C ALA A 714 -1.23 81.32 20.09
N SER A 715 -0.02 80.78 20.34
CA SER A 715 0.98 81.39 21.21
C SER A 715 1.46 82.76 20.70
N LYS A 716 1.75 82.90 19.40
CA LYS A 716 2.14 84.19 18.78
C LYS A 716 0.99 85.20 18.76
N GLU A 717 -0.24 84.74 18.55
CA GLU A 717 -1.46 85.55 18.57
C GLU A 717 -1.76 86.03 19.99
N ASN A 718 -1.71 85.15 21.00
CA ASN A 718 -1.85 85.54 22.41
C ASN A 718 -0.73 86.53 22.82
N ALA A 719 0.52 86.29 22.41
CA ALA A 719 1.62 87.23 22.63
C ALA A 719 1.49 88.54 21.83
N ALA A 720 0.66 88.60 20.78
CA ALA A 720 0.30 89.84 20.09
C ALA A 720 -0.85 90.57 20.80
N ILE A 721 -1.86 89.84 21.27
CA ILE A 721 -2.97 90.37 22.09
C ILE A 721 -2.42 90.94 23.40
N GLN A 722 -1.54 90.23 24.11
CA GLN A 722 -0.87 90.72 25.32
C GLN A 722 -0.14 92.05 25.06
N ARG A 723 0.63 92.17 23.97
CA ARG A 723 1.31 93.42 23.59
C ARG A 723 0.34 94.53 23.18
N ALA A 724 -0.76 94.20 22.50
CA ALA A 724 -1.79 95.17 22.13
C ALA A 724 -2.49 95.73 23.37
N VAL A 725 -2.87 94.87 24.33
CA VAL A 725 -3.48 95.29 25.59
C VAL A 725 -2.48 96.07 26.46
N GLN A 726 -1.21 95.65 26.51
CA GLN A 726 -0.13 96.44 27.14
C GLN A 726 0.06 97.82 26.51
N SER A 727 -0.08 97.95 25.18
CA SER A 727 -0.03 99.25 24.48
C SER A 727 -1.24 100.17 24.77
N LEU A 728 -2.30 99.63 25.38
CA LEU A 728 -3.43 100.39 25.93
C LEU A 728 -3.25 100.69 27.44
N GLY A 729 -2.03 100.55 27.98
CA GLY A 729 -1.70 100.73 29.40
C GLY A 729 -2.08 99.54 30.29
N CYS A 730 -2.64 98.47 29.70
CA CYS A 730 -3.29 97.38 30.43
C CYS A 730 -2.39 96.12 30.51
N ARG A 731 -1.98 95.74 31.73
CA ARG A 731 -1.21 94.53 32.01
C ARG A 731 -2.15 93.34 32.19
N VAL A 732 -2.13 92.40 31.24
CA VAL A 732 -2.91 91.15 31.33
C VAL A 732 -2.13 90.10 32.13
N ASN A 733 -2.69 89.67 33.26
CA ASN A 733 -2.13 88.60 34.09
C ASN A 733 -2.97 87.32 33.90
N PHE A 734 -2.36 86.32 33.28
CA PHE A 734 -2.85 84.95 33.23
C PHE A 734 -2.31 84.18 34.43
N THR A 735 -3.15 83.89 35.41
CA THR A 735 -2.79 83.03 36.55
C THR A 735 -2.86 81.56 36.13
N ASN A 736 -1.85 81.11 35.39
CA ASN A 736 -1.61 79.68 35.20
C ASN A 736 -1.31 79.04 36.57
N SER A 737 -2.15 78.12 37.02
CA SER A 737 -1.81 77.20 38.10
C SER A 737 -0.69 76.26 37.62
N SER A 738 0.51 76.50 38.13
CA SER A 738 1.76 75.72 38.03
C SER A 738 1.72 74.38 37.29
N ASP A 739 2.61 74.29 36.29
CA ASP A 739 3.38 73.11 35.89
C ASP A 739 2.63 71.85 35.44
N SER A 740 2.60 71.67 34.12
CA SER A 740 2.43 70.38 33.45
C SER A 740 3.31 70.33 32.20
N THR A 741 4.62 70.52 32.38
CA THR A 741 5.62 70.24 31.34
C THR A 741 5.70 68.73 31.11
N VAL A 742 4.87 68.23 30.19
CA VAL A 742 4.94 66.84 29.75
C VAL A 742 6.10 66.68 28.77
N ASP A 743 7.31 66.52 29.32
CA ASP A 743 8.46 66.07 28.54
C ASP A 743 8.23 64.61 28.12
N VAL A 744 7.99 64.41 26.83
CA VAL A 744 7.83 63.08 26.22
C VAL A 744 9.23 62.55 25.85
N GLU A 745 9.95 62.03 26.83
CA GLU A 745 11.15 61.21 26.60
C GLU A 745 11.03 59.83 27.25
N SER A 746 11.66 58.85 26.62
CA SER A 746 11.35 57.42 26.75
C SER A 746 11.81 56.81 28.08
N SER A 747 10.92 56.03 28.71
CA SER A 747 11.31 54.98 29.66
C SER A 747 10.70 53.63 29.25
N LEU A 748 11.55 52.76 28.71
CA LEU A 748 11.27 51.32 28.64
C LEU A 748 11.64 50.69 29.98
N MET A 749 10.72 49.94 30.60
CA MET A 749 11.11 48.65 31.19
C MET A 749 9.94 47.69 31.40
N GLU A 750 10.28 46.42 31.52
CA GLU A 750 9.36 45.28 31.52
C GLU A 750 8.72 45.05 32.89
N THR A 751 7.52 44.47 32.93
CA THR A 751 7.15 43.56 34.03
C THR A 751 6.29 42.40 33.49
N SER A 752 6.49 41.23 34.08
CA SER A 752 6.06 39.93 33.54
C SER A 752 4.56 39.61 33.67
N GLN A 753 4.06 38.96 32.61
CA GLN A 753 3.18 37.78 32.63
C GLN A 753 1.67 37.87 32.98
N ARG A 754 0.95 37.03 32.20
CA ARG A 754 -0.31 36.30 32.47
C ARG A 754 -1.66 36.91 32.06
N LEU A 755 -2.40 36.02 31.38
CA LEU A 755 -3.87 35.83 31.30
C LEU A 755 -4.69 36.53 30.19
N SER A 756 -5.16 35.66 29.29
CA SER A 756 -6.53 35.54 28.71
C SER A 756 -7.10 36.61 27.78
N LEU A 757 -7.80 36.11 26.74
CA LEU A 757 -8.70 36.87 25.89
C LEU A 757 -9.89 37.45 26.69
N PRO A 758 -10.36 38.66 26.36
CA PRO A 758 -11.74 39.07 26.56
C PRO A 758 -12.60 38.71 25.32
N ARG A 759 -13.82 38.25 25.56
CA ARG A 759 -14.91 38.20 24.57
C ARG A 759 -15.84 39.41 24.83
N ARG A 760 -16.67 39.79 23.86
CA ARG A 760 -17.75 40.78 24.04
C ARG A 760 -18.64 40.43 25.25
N GLU A 761 -19.14 41.43 25.99
CA GLU A 761 -20.48 42.01 25.73
C GLU A 761 -20.68 43.37 26.44
N SER A 762 -21.93 43.88 26.44
CA SER A 762 -22.40 45.23 26.84
C SER A 762 -22.30 45.52 28.37
N GLU A 763 -22.47 46.75 28.91
CA GLU A 763 -23.58 47.73 28.76
C GLU A 763 -23.20 49.22 29.03
N TYR A 764 -24.21 50.11 29.02
CA TYR A 764 -24.15 51.56 29.22
C TYR A 764 -24.03 52.00 30.70
N THR A 765 -23.22 53.03 30.96
CA THR A 765 -23.64 54.17 31.82
C THR A 765 -22.91 55.45 31.41
N MET A 766 -23.56 56.60 31.57
CA MET A 766 -22.92 57.92 31.49
C MET A 766 -22.58 58.40 32.91
N GLU A 767 -21.50 59.15 33.05
CA GLU A 767 -21.39 60.16 34.11
C GLU A 767 -20.58 61.38 33.62
N HIS A 768 -20.55 62.45 34.40
CA HIS A 768 -20.42 63.83 33.91
C HIS A 768 -19.23 64.58 34.54
N ASN A 769 -18.98 65.80 34.04
CA ASN A 769 -18.07 66.81 34.60
C ASN A 769 -16.53 66.53 34.49
N ASP A 770 -15.65 67.54 34.52
CA ASP A 770 -15.89 68.99 34.70
C ASP A 770 -15.04 69.88 33.77
N ARG A 771 -15.46 71.14 33.58
CA ARG A 771 -14.67 72.18 32.89
C ARG A 771 -14.05 73.13 33.92
N SER A 772 -12.72 73.23 33.93
CA SER A 772 -12.00 74.29 34.65
C SER A 772 -11.81 75.51 33.74
N ASP A 773 -12.60 76.56 33.94
CA ASP A 773 -12.49 77.81 33.15
C ASP A 773 -11.24 78.63 33.51
N LEU A 774 -10.59 79.20 32.49
CA LEU A 774 -9.41 80.07 32.63
C LEU A 774 -9.82 81.50 33.01
N SER A 775 -9.52 81.92 34.24
CA SER A 775 -9.69 83.31 34.67
C SER A 775 -8.58 84.23 34.14
N VAL A 776 -8.96 85.38 33.59
CA VAL A 776 -8.05 86.41 33.07
C VAL A 776 -8.30 87.71 33.82
N SER A 777 -7.23 88.38 34.27
CA SER A 777 -7.30 89.67 34.95
C SER A 777 -6.45 90.73 34.24
N ILE A 778 -6.87 91.99 34.33
CA ILE A 778 -6.25 93.13 33.63
C ILE A 778 -6.15 94.31 34.61
N THR A 779 -4.96 94.90 34.76
CA THR A 779 -4.70 96.06 35.63
C THR A 779 -3.85 97.13 34.93
N VAL A 780 -3.95 98.39 35.36
CA VAL A 780 -3.30 99.56 34.75
C VAL A 780 -2.51 100.32 35.81
N GLU A 781 -1.23 100.58 35.54
CA GLU A 781 -0.35 101.60 36.15
C GLU A 781 0.98 101.53 35.37
N ALA A 782 1.49 102.62 34.77
CA ALA A 782 2.07 103.85 35.32
C ALA A 782 3.62 103.78 35.33
N ASP A 783 4.27 104.85 34.89
CA ASP A 783 5.72 104.88 34.61
C ASP A 783 6.58 104.89 35.88
N ASP A 784 7.68 104.12 35.88
CA ASP A 784 8.93 104.58 36.48
C ASP A 784 10.17 103.89 35.84
N VAL A 785 11.37 104.44 36.10
CA VAL A 785 12.52 104.37 35.18
C VAL A 785 13.55 103.25 35.51
N ALA A 786 14.26 102.81 34.47
CA ALA A 786 15.44 101.93 34.47
C ALA A 786 16.67 102.57 35.20
N PRO A 787 17.91 101.98 35.32
CA PRO A 787 18.49 100.95 34.43
C PRO A 787 19.55 99.94 34.98
N SER A 788 19.97 99.06 34.07
CA SER A 788 21.34 98.52 33.86
C SER A 788 22.08 97.70 34.93
N SER A 789 22.40 96.45 34.55
CA SER A 789 23.80 95.97 34.50
C SER A 789 23.98 95.05 33.28
N SER A 790 25.21 94.62 32.95
CA SER A 790 25.60 94.19 31.59
C SER A 790 26.24 92.77 31.53
N PRO A 791 27.07 92.35 30.55
CA PRO A 791 26.60 91.35 29.57
C PRO A 791 27.47 90.07 29.46
N LEU A 792 27.00 89.13 28.63
CA LEU A 792 27.78 88.11 27.92
C LEU A 792 28.82 87.29 28.71
N GLY A 793 28.39 86.11 29.18
CA GLY A 793 29.21 84.91 29.03
C GLY A 793 29.45 84.05 30.26
N GLN A 794 28.59 83.05 30.50
CA GLN A 794 29.00 81.73 30.99
C GLN A 794 27.91 80.67 30.77
N VAL A 795 28.01 79.91 29.68
CA VAL A 795 27.26 78.65 29.46
C VAL A 795 28.22 77.62 28.85
N CYS A 796 29.08 77.04 29.69
CA CYS A 796 29.86 75.84 29.34
C CYS A 796 30.46 75.24 30.62
N GLU A 797 29.87 74.17 31.16
CA GLU A 797 30.47 73.12 32.02
C GLU A 797 29.36 72.31 32.72
N THR A 798 29.22 71.01 32.40
CA THR A 798 28.77 69.89 33.28
C THR A 798 28.52 68.59 32.50
N LEU A 799 27.97 68.63 31.28
CA LEU A 799 27.56 67.44 30.53
C LEU A 799 28.66 66.81 29.65
N CYS A 800 29.78 66.41 30.27
CA CYS A 800 30.73 65.47 29.65
C CYS A 800 31.48 64.65 30.72
N PRO A 801 31.03 63.42 31.07
CA PRO A 801 31.53 62.68 32.24
C PRO A 801 33.01 62.24 32.22
N LEU A 802 33.75 62.45 31.12
CA LEU A 802 35.13 62.00 30.96
C LEU A 802 36.10 63.10 30.48
N ARG A 803 35.72 64.38 30.55
CA ARG A 803 36.63 65.50 30.21
C ARG A 803 37.38 66.01 31.45
N THR A 804 38.45 65.32 31.84
CA THR A 804 39.37 65.81 32.87
C THR A 804 40.05 67.11 32.45
N GLN A 805 40.25 68.03 33.40
CA GLN A 805 40.80 69.36 33.13
C GLN A 805 42.21 69.27 32.52
N GLY A 806 42.48 70.11 31.51
CA GLY A 806 43.81 70.30 30.94
C GLY A 806 44.19 69.42 29.75
N ARG A 807 43.38 68.42 29.34
CA ARG A 807 43.59 67.67 28.08
C ARG A 807 42.31 67.51 27.27
N GLY A 808 42.46 67.38 25.95
CA GLY A 808 41.36 67.09 25.04
C GLY A 808 40.85 65.65 25.18
N CYS A 809 39.65 65.37 24.67
CA CYS A 809 39.17 64.00 24.59
C CYS A 809 40.04 63.21 23.60
N GLN A 810 40.83 62.26 24.09
CA GLN A 810 41.69 61.38 23.30
C GLN A 810 41.15 59.95 23.43
N TRP A 811 40.39 59.48 22.43
CA TRP A 811 40.13 58.05 22.27
C TRP A 811 39.76 57.67 20.83
N PRO A 812 40.42 56.68 20.19
CA PRO A 812 41.75 56.13 20.48
C PRO A 812 42.79 56.89 19.64
N ASP A 813 43.51 57.82 20.28
CA ASP A 813 44.68 58.55 19.76
C ASP A 813 44.58 59.31 18.42
N ALA A 814 43.36 59.49 17.90
CA ALA A 814 43.02 60.46 16.85
C ALA A 814 41.95 61.45 17.35
N ALA A 815 41.78 62.57 16.63
CA ALA A 815 40.71 63.53 16.92
C ALA A 815 39.32 62.95 16.58
N CYS A 816 38.29 63.41 17.29
CA CYS A 816 36.91 62.95 17.11
C CYS A 816 36.48 63.01 15.64
N ALA A 817 36.02 61.87 15.10
CA ALA A 817 35.68 61.75 13.69
C ALA A 817 34.53 62.69 13.29
N GLN A 818 34.75 63.47 12.23
CA GLN A 818 33.71 64.23 11.54
C GLN A 818 32.97 63.32 10.54
N LEU A 819 32.05 63.87 9.74
CA LEU A 819 31.23 63.08 8.81
C LEU A 819 32.07 62.21 7.85
N GLY A 820 32.02 60.89 8.02
CA GLY A 820 32.37 59.90 6.98
C GLY A 820 33.71 59.17 7.15
N SER A 821 33.71 58.08 7.92
CA SER A 821 34.70 56.99 7.87
C SER A 821 33.99 55.69 8.29
N GLN A 822 34.05 54.57 7.57
CA GLN A 822 35.20 53.69 7.29
C GLN A 822 35.89 53.13 8.55
N PHE A 823 35.67 51.82 8.78
CA PHE A 823 36.39 51.01 9.77
C PHE A 823 37.45 50.15 9.06
N ILE A 824 38.65 50.07 9.62
CA ILE A 824 39.76 49.22 9.17
C ILE A 824 40.31 48.48 10.39
N GLY A 825 40.72 47.21 10.22
CA GLY A 825 41.68 46.59 11.14
C GLY A 825 41.23 45.37 11.96
N LEU A 826 40.56 44.39 11.35
CA LEU A 826 40.58 43.01 11.87
C LEU A 826 41.47 42.13 10.99
N LYS A 827 42.50 41.53 11.59
CA LYS A 827 43.57 40.81 10.90
C LYS A 827 43.18 39.34 10.74
N ALA A 828 42.78 38.95 9.54
CA ALA A 828 42.38 37.56 9.26
C ALA A 828 43.57 36.58 9.39
N ASN A 829 43.30 35.40 9.97
CA ASN A 829 44.24 34.28 10.03
C ASN A 829 43.97 33.35 8.84
N PHE A 830 44.76 33.47 7.78
CA PHE A 830 44.49 32.78 6.51
C PHE A 830 44.78 31.27 6.55
N ASP A 831 45.65 30.78 7.44
CA ASP A 831 45.94 29.35 7.64
C ASP A 831 44.72 28.53 8.13
N ALA A 832 43.64 29.22 8.53
CA ALA A 832 42.37 28.57 8.91
C ALA A 832 41.48 28.21 7.70
N PHE A 833 41.68 28.81 6.52
CA PHE A 833 40.81 28.58 5.36
C PHE A 833 41.11 27.28 4.60
N ASP A 834 42.38 26.90 4.48
CA ASP A 834 42.81 25.67 3.78
C ASP A 834 42.46 24.36 4.53
N ARG A 835 41.68 24.45 5.63
CA ARG A 835 41.22 23.31 6.43
C ARG A 835 39.69 23.17 6.47
N LEU A 836 38.97 23.93 5.66
CA LEU A 836 37.50 23.88 5.55
C LEU A 836 37.07 23.53 4.12
N SER A 837 37.05 22.22 3.82
CA SER A 837 36.40 21.70 2.61
C SER A 837 35.22 20.81 2.99
N ILE A 838 34.01 21.21 2.58
CA ILE A 838 32.89 20.37 2.09
C ILE A 838 31.61 21.23 1.96
N TYR A 839 30.95 21.10 0.80
CA TYR A 839 29.63 21.64 0.39
C TYR A 839 29.33 23.14 0.59
N ASP A 840 29.25 23.87 -0.53
CA ASP A 840 28.13 24.81 -0.75
C ASP A 840 27.84 25.03 -2.26
N ARG A 841 27.10 24.09 -2.88
CA ARG A 841 26.58 24.20 -4.28
C ARG A 841 25.33 23.35 -4.52
N TYR A 842 24.23 23.64 -3.82
CA TYR A 842 22.90 23.18 -4.21
C TYR A 842 21.83 24.24 -3.90
N PHE A 843 21.59 25.17 -4.83
CA PHE A 843 20.25 25.53 -5.35
C PHE A 843 20.30 26.73 -6.32
N LYS A 844 20.00 26.46 -7.61
CA LYS A 844 19.37 27.39 -8.59
C LYS A 844 20.21 28.60 -9.07
N SER A 845 19.99 29.16 -10.27
CA SER A 845 19.12 28.75 -11.39
C SER A 845 19.68 29.24 -12.73
N GLU A 846 19.57 28.38 -13.75
CA GLU A 846 19.13 28.70 -15.12
C GLU A 846 18.47 27.44 -15.70
#